data_AF-A0A1G6KKW1-F1
#
_entry.id   AF-A0A1G6KKW1-F1
#
_cell.length_a   1.000
_cell.length_b   1.000
_cell.length_c   1.000
_cell.angle_alpha   90.00
_cell.angle_beta   90.00
_cell.angle_gamma   90.00
#
_symmetry.space_group_name_H-M   'P 1'
#
loop_
_entity.id
_entity.type
_entity.pdbx_description
1 polymer ?
#
loop_
_entity_poly.entity_id
_entity_poly.type
_entity_poly.pdbx_seq_one_letter_code
_entity_poly.pdbx_strand_id
1 'polypeptide(L)'
;MRQASTRAAPETTPKRPGGTTSTPECDIESLRAALARSRVEQRRLALLAEAALRERDLIARSTIWRATYPLRVALDGIARLLRRWRPGIRDAAQEGHHAPATDMAQYARWIAACDTLSDEDKALIAAHLQQLRHRPLLSVVMPVQDAAEAQLSEAIGSVRNQLYPHWELCLVEEDTTPPALRSFLLSITATDPRIRCVGATGARSFAARVNSGVQAAHGEFVTLLQPHDLLSERALYEAAVALDAHPGVNLIFSDEDWFEDIAGSRQRRDPAFRPDWDPDLILGQDAAFAFVFWRRSLLGCLGGMREGFEGSEVQDLVLRSAAEIGGEGIHHLPAVLYHRRLGQPAPAVAAASRHRAIAEHVHHLPRGSGAAVLPHPRGIEGQRIRWPLPDPLPKVSIIIPTRDRAELLERATAGVLARTDYDALEVLIVDNGSTRPEALQLLTRLDADPRVRVLRSDAPFNYSALNNMAARQAQGEILLLLNNDIDVLDGGWLREMVSHALRPDVGTVGARLLYGNGTVQHAGVVLGMGSFEGGGGVAGHFALHEPAEALGYCALSVLTRTVSANTGACLAVRRELYDVVGGLDEANLPVAFNDVDFCLRLRERGYRNVWTPFAELLHLESASRGNEDTPEKRARATAEARYMRARWGEILDEDPYYNTNFSRLSHTVSLAIPARRLAPWRLASAE
;
A
#
# COMPACT_ATOMS: atom_id res chain seq x y z
N MET A 1 55.41 20.99 46.71
CA MET A 1 55.86 20.69 48.09
C MET A 1 55.30 19.32 48.47
N ARG A 2 56.18 18.31 48.66
CA ARG A 2 55.98 16.92 49.21
C ARG A 2 55.01 16.00 48.42
N GLN A 3 55.37 14.89 47.76
CA GLN A 3 56.31 13.76 47.94
C GLN A 3 56.11 12.85 49.16
N ALA A 4 55.77 11.58 48.89
CA ALA A 4 56.27 10.32 49.49
C ALA A 4 55.76 9.17 48.56
N SER A 5 56.49 8.33 47.84
CA SER A 5 57.81 7.64 47.91
C SER A 5 57.94 6.56 48.98
N THR A 6 58.02 5.30 48.52
CA THR A 6 58.96 4.22 48.94
C THR A 6 58.86 3.05 47.94
N ARG A 7 59.87 2.81 47.08
CA ARG A 7 61.02 1.85 47.17
C ARG A 7 60.61 0.36 47.01
N ALA A 8 61.35 -0.56 46.38
CA ALA A 8 62.49 -0.61 45.44
C ALA A 8 62.69 -2.12 45.06
N ALA A 9 63.33 -2.39 43.91
CA ALA A 9 63.55 -3.71 43.25
C ALA A 9 64.68 -4.57 43.88
N PRO A 10 65.04 -5.77 43.32
CA PRO A 10 65.94 -5.83 42.16
C PRO A 10 65.76 -6.98 41.12
N GLU A 11 66.23 -6.68 39.89
CA GLU A 11 66.99 -7.45 38.86
C GLU A 11 66.90 -9.00 38.79
N THR A 12 66.82 -9.68 37.63
CA THR A 12 67.75 -9.65 36.46
C THR A 12 67.13 -10.24 35.16
N THR A 13 67.49 -9.62 34.03
CA THR A 13 67.27 -9.90 32.58
C THR A 13 67.70 -11.30 32.06
N PRO A 14 67.18 -11.80 30.90
CA PRO A 14 67.82 -11.46 29.61
C PRO A 14 66.97 -11.44 28.31
N LYS A 15 67.49 -10.63 27.35
CA LYS A 15 67.49 -10.74 25.87
C LYS A 15 66.23 -10.39 25.05
N ARG A 16 66.35 -9.29 24.28
CA ARG A 16 65.71 -9.06 22.97
C ARG A 16 66.54 -9.75 21.86
N PRO A 17 65.96 -10.14 20.71
CA PRO A 17 65.92 -9.20 19.58
C PRO A 17 64.65 -9.29 18.69
N GLY A 18 64.29 -8.14 18.09
CA GLY A 18 63.68 -8.00 16.76
C GLY A 18 62.35 -8.70 16.45
N GLY A 19 61.28 -7.93 16.31
CA GLY A 19 60.03 -8.41 15.73
C GLY A 19 59.17 -7.25 15.24
N THR A 20 59.16 -7.06 13.92
CA THR A 20 58.28 -6.18 13.16
C THR A 20 56.81 -6.39 13.52
N THR A 21 56.07 -5.29 13.69
CA THR A 21 54.61 -5.28 13.79
C THR A 21 53.99 -5.76 12.47
N SER A 22 53.51 -7.00 12.42
CA SER A 22 52.55 -7.47 11.41
C SER A 22 51.14 -7.45 12.02
N THR A 23 50.24 -6.71 11.36
CA THR A 23 48.79 -6.84 11.51
C THR A 23 48.36 -8.26 11.14
N PRO A 24 47.35 -8.86 11.78
CA PRO A 24 46.87 -10.17 11.37
C PRO A 24 46.14 -10.01 10.04
N GLU A 25 46.78 -10.44 8.96
CA GLU A 25 46.08 -10.75 7.71
C GLU A 25 45.03 -11.81 8.04
N CYS A 26 43.77 -11.39 7.97
CA CYS A 26 42.63 -12.28 8.00
C CYS A 26 42.73 -13.18 6.78
N ASP A 27 43.15 -14.41 6.99
CA ASP A 27 43.38 -15.39 5.93
C ASP A 27 42.06 -15.64 5.18
N ILE A 28 41.96 -15.04 3.99
CA ILE A 28 40.80 -15.08 3.10
C ILE A 28 40.46 -16.54 2.73
N GLU A 29 41.42 -17.46 2.74
CA GLU A 29 41.17 -18.89 2.53
C GLU A 29 40.42 -19.53 3.70
N SER A 30 40.72 -19.13 4.94
CA SER A 30 40.00 -19.61 6.13
C SER A 30 38.53 -19.15 6.13
N LEU A 31 38.27 -17.91 5.68
CA LEU A 31 36.93 -17.35 5.50
C LEU A 31 36.19 -18.02 4.35
N ARG A 32 36.85 -18.28 3.22
CA ARG A 32 36.26 -19.03 2.09
C ARG A 32 35.93 -20.47 2.46
N ALA A 33 36.78 -21.13 3.25
CA ALA A 33 36.52 -22.47 3.77
C ALA A 33 35.37 -22.48 4.79
N ALA A 34 35.25 -21.46 5.65
CA ALA A 34 34.10 -21.28 6.53
C ALA A 34 32.80 -21.01 5.76
N LEU A 35 32.85 -20.18 4.71
CA LEU A 35 31.71 -19.90 3.82
C LEU A 35 31.28 -21.14 3.04
N ALA A 36 32.23 -21.93 2.54
CA ALA A 36 31.96 -23.18 1.84
C ALA A 36 31.32 -24.22 2.77
N ARG A 37 31.82 -24.37 4.01
CA ARG A 37 31.20 -25.22 5.04
C ARG A 37 29.79 -24.74 5.38
N SER A 38 29.57 -23.43 5.53
CA SER A 38 28.23 -22.85 5.74
C SER A 38 27.27 -23.13 4.58
N ARG A 39 27.75 -23.08 3.33
CA ARG A 39 26.92 -23.37 2.14
C ARG A 39 26.56 -24.85 2.05
N VAL A 40 27.46 -25.75 2.41
CA VAL A 40 27.19 -27.20 2.48
C VAL A 40 26.18 -27.51 3.59
N GLU A 41 26.32 -26.90 4.77
CA GLU A 41 25.39 -27.06 5.89
C GLU A 41 23.99 -26.53 5.54
N GLN A 42 23.92 -25.36 4.89
CA GLN A 42 22.67 -24.76 4.39
C GLN A 42 21.99 -25.67 3.34
N ARG A 43 22.76 -26.28 2.44
CA ARG A 43 22.23 -27.18 1.41
C ARG A 43 21.73 -28.50 2.01
N ARG A 44 22.40 -29.01 3.05
CA ARG A 44 21.96 -30.19 3.81
C ARG A 44 20.66 -29.92 4.56
N LEU A 45 20.54 -28.76 5.20
CA LEU A 45 19.31 -28.33 5.89
C LEU A 45 18.15 -28.09 4.93
N ALA A 46 18.42 -27.54 3.73
CA ALA A 46 17.41 -27.37 2.68
C ALA A 46 16.86 -28.72 2.19
N LEU A 47 17.73 -29.72 1.99
CA LEU A 47 17.32 -31.08 1.62
C LEU A 47 16.49 -31.77 2.71
N LEU A 48 16.84 -31.57 3.99
CA LEU A 48 16.06 -32.07 5.12
C LEU A 48 14.68 -31.38 5.21
N ALA A 49 14.61 -30.07 4.92
CA ALA A 49 13.35 -29.33 4.87
C ALA A 49 12.46 -29.79 3.70
N GLU A 50 13.03 -30.07 2.53
CA GLU A 50 12.30 -30.66 1.40
C GLU A 50 11.79 -32.07 1.71
N ALA A 51 12.58 -32.89 2.40
CA ALA A 51 12.14 -34.23 2.83
C ALA A 51 10.95 -34.14 3.81
N ALA A 52 11.01 -33.22 4.78
CA ALA A 52 9.92 -32.98 5.72
C ALA A 52 8.63 -32.45 5.06
N LEU A 53 8.76 -31.62 4.02
CA LEU A 53 7.62 -31.13 3.24
C LEU A 53 6.98 -32.23 2.36
N ARG A 54 7.76 -33.19 1.84
CA ARG A 54 7.23 -34.34 1.11
C ARG A 54 6.46 -35.30 2.02
N GLU A 55 6.92 -35.53 3.24
CA GLU A 55 6.19 -36.32 4.24
C GLU A 55 4.87 -35.65 4.65
N ARG A 56 4.85 -34.30 4.75
CA ARG A 56 3.62 -33.53 4.97
C ARG A 56 2.58 -33.77 3.88
N ASP A 57 2.98 -33.75 2.61
CA ASP A 57 2.06 -33.94 1.48
C ASP A 57 1.49 -35.38 1.42
N LEU A 58 2.25 -36.38 1.91
CA LEU A 58 1.78 -37.75 2.10
C LEU A 58 0.75 -37.85 3.25
N ILE A 59 0.97 -37.15 4.36
CA ILE A 59 0.05 -37.12 5.51
C ILE A 59 -1.23 -36.31 5.22
N ALA A 60 -1.14 -35.24 4.43
CA ALA A 60 -2.27 -34.41 4.03
C ALA A 60 -3.30 -35.17 3.17
N ARG A 61 -2.84 -36.17 2.41
CA ARG A 61 -3.68 -37.06 1.59
C ARG A 61 -4.31 -38.24 2.35
N SER A 62 -4.01 -38.38 3.65
CA SER A 62 -4.59 -39.45 4.48
C SER A 62 -6.04 -39.15 4.87
N THR A 63 -6.91 -40.16 4.73
CA THR A 63 -8.36 -40.11 5.05
C THR A 63 -8.68 -40.32 6.53
N ILE A 64 -7.69 -40.61 7.38
CA ILE A 64 -7.88 -40.84 8.82
C ILE A 64 -7.49 -39.57 9.60
N TRP A 65 -8.37 -38.57 9.53
CA TRP A 65 -8.14 -37.20 10.00
C TRP A 65 -7.91 -37.09 11.52
N ARG A 66 -8.64 -37.89 12.32
CA ARG A 66 -8.56 -37.86 13.80
C ARG A 66 -7.22 -38.35 14.36
N ALA A 67 -6.54 -39.28 13.70
CA ALA A 67 -5.27 -39.85 14.19
C ALA A 67 -4.04 -39.03 13.76
N THR A 68 -4.15 -38.25 12.68
CA THR A 68 -3.02 -37.49 12.11
C THR A 68 -3.01 -36.01 12.51
N TYR A 69 -4.07 -35.51 13.16
CA TYR A 69 -4.23 -34.09 13.53
C TYR A 69 -3.11 -33.53 14.44
N PRO A 70 -2.66 -34.21 15.52
CA PRO A 70 -1.57 -33.71 16.35
C PRO A 70 -0.25 -33.59 15.57
N LEU A 71 -0.02 -34.54 14.64
CA LEU A 71 1.15 -34.56 13.78
C LEU A 71 1.12 -33.43 12.74
N ARG A 72 -0.06 -33.10 12.20
CA ARG A 72 -0.26 -31.99 11.26
C ARG A 72 0.05 -30.64 11.91
N VAL A 73 -0.45 -30.41 13.13
CA VAL A 73 -0.19 -29.17 13.89
C VAL A 73 1.31 -29.02 14.23
N ALA A 74 1.97 -30.12 14.61
CA ALA A 74 3.41 -30.13 14.87
C ALA A 74 4.23 -29.86 13.60
N LEU A 75 3.87 -30.48 12.47
CA LEU A 75 4.51 -30.29 11.18
C LEU A 75 4.29 -28.87 10.62
N ASP A 76 3.12 -28.25 10.85
CA ASP A 76 2.86 -26.86 10.48
C ASP A 76 3.63 -25.87 11.36
N GLY A 77 3.88 -26.20 12.63
CA GLY A 77 4.80 -25.45 13.49
C GLY A 77 6.25 -25.51 12.99
N ILE A 78 6.73 -26.70 12.64
CA ILE A 78 8.08 -26.94 12.11
C ILE A 78 8.25 -26.29 10.74
N ALA A 79 7.27 -26.40 9.84
CA ALA A 79 7.30 -25.78 8.52
C ALA A 79 7.34 -24.24 8.62
N ARG A 80 6.64 -23.63 9.59
CA ARG A 80 6.72 -22.18 9.84
C ARG A 80 8.08 -21.74 10.35
N LEU A 81 8.69 -22.50 11.26
CA LEU A 81 10.06 -22.28 11.74
C LEU A 81 11.10 -22.39 10.61
N LEU A 82 10.98 -23.41 9.75
CA LEU A 82 11.86 -23.62 8.59
C LEU A 82 11.67 -22.57 7.50
N ARG A 83 10.45 -22.06 7.29
CA ARG A 83 10.17 -20.95 6.36
C ARG A 83 10.77 -19.61 6.84
N ARG A 84 10.79 -19.37 8.15
CA ARG A 84 11.41 -18.18 8.77
C ARG A 84 12.94 -18.15 8.60
N TRP A 85 13.55 -19.30 8.32
CA TRP A 85 15.00 -19.49 8.20
C TRP A 85 15.50 -19.63 6.75
N ARG A 86 14.64 -19.56 5.73
CA ARG A 86 15.06 -19.63 4.32
C ARG A 86 15.97 -18.44 3.97
N PRO A 87 17.27 -18.64 3.72
CA PRO A 87 18.12 -17.61 3.14
C PRO A 87 17.95 -17.73 1.62
N GLY A 88 16.87 -17.14 1.09
CA GLY A 88 16.52 -17.20 -0.32
C GLY A 88 15.80 -15.96 -0.84
N ILE A 89 15.80 -14.87 -0.07
CA ILE A 89 15.18 -13.58 -0.44
C ILE A 89 16.26 -12.57 -0.90
N ARG A 90 17.55 -12.93 -0.89
CA ARG A 90 18.61 -11.99 -1.26
C ARG A 90 18.77 -11.76 -2.77
N ASP A 91 18.42 -12.72 -3.61
CA ASP A 91 18.57 -12.55 -5.07
C ASP A 91 17.34 -11.89 -5.71
N ALA A 92 16.16 -11.98 -5.07
CA ALA A 92 14.95 -11.25 -5.49
C ALA A 92 14.87 -9.82 -4.92
N ALA A 93 15.73 -9.48 -3.96
CA ALA A 93 15.82 -8.13 -3.39
C ALA A 93 16.77 -7.20 -4.18
N GLN A 94 17.47 -7.72 -5.20
CA GLN A 94 18.30 -6.91 -6.10
C GLN A 94 17.62 -6.60 -7.45
N GLU A 95 16.46 -7.20 -7.73
CA GLU A 95 15.56 -6.80 -8.82
C GLU A 95 14.38 -6.06 -8.18
N GLY A 96 14.51 -4.72 -8.12
CA GLY A 96 13.51 -3.84 -7.51
C GLY A 96 12.09 -4.09 -8.00
N HIS A 97 11.13 -3.93 -7.09
CA HIS A 97 9.67 -3.79 -7.21
C HIS A 97 8.98 -3.90 -8.58
N HIS A 98 9.22 -4.97 -9.34
CA HIS A 98 8.34 -5.30 -10.44
C HIS A 98 7.02 -5.81 -9.85
N ALA A 99 5.91 -5.14 -10.18
CA ALA A 99 4.59 -5.74 -10.05
C ALA A 99 4.65 -7.15 -10.67
N PRO A 100 3.91 -8.17 -10.17
CA PRO A 100 3.82 -9.45 -10.87
C PRO A 100 3.52 -9.14 -12.33
N ALA A 101 4.48 -9.49 -13.21
CA ALA A 101 4.58 -8.92 -14.55
C ALA A 101 3.20 -8.91 -15.18
N THR A 102 2.62 -7.72 -15.33
CA THR A 102 1.45 -7.60 -16.18
C THR A 102 1.89 -8.18 -17.51
N ASP A 103 1.17 -9.18 -18.02
CA ASP A 103 1.55 -9.86 -19.25
C ASP A 103 1.95 -8.80 -20.28
N MET A 104 3.20 -8.84 -20.74
CA MET A 104 3.77 -7.84 -21.65
C MET A 104 2.88 -7.63 -22.88
N ALA A 105 2.26 -8.72 -23.36
CA ALA A 105 1.32 -8.64 -24.47
C ALA A 105 0.01 -7.95 -24.08
N GLN A 106 -0.50 -8.17 -22.86
CA GLN A 106 -1.66 -7.46 -22.33
C GLN A 106 -1.38 -5.97 -22.17
N TYR A 107 -0.20 -5.59 -21.66
CA TYR A 107 0.14 -4.18 -21.50
C TYR A 107 0.34 -3.48 -22.85
N ALA A 108 1.00 -4.14 -23.81
CA ALA A 108 1.10 -3.60 -25.17
C ALA A 108 -0.28 -3.38 -25.83
N ARG A 109 -1.24 -4.28 -25.63
CA ARG A 109 -2.63 -4.09 -26.08
C ARG A 109 -3.31 -2.92 -25.38
N TRP A 110 -3.07 -2.76 -24.07
CA TRP A 110 -3.59 -1.62 -23.32
C TRP A 110 -3.03 -0.30 -23.84
N ILE A 111 -1.72 -0.22 -24.09
CA ILE A 111 -1.06 0.97 -24.66
C ILE A 111 -1.68 1.33 -26.01
N ALA A 112 -1.83 0.35 -26.91
CA ALA A 112 -2.40 0.58 -28.23
C ALA A 112 -3.86 1.07 -28.18
N ALA A 113 -4.64 0.60 -27.21
CA ALA A 113 -6.06 0.94 -27.09
C ALA A 113 -6.34 2.21 -26.28
N CYS A 114 -5.51 2.54 -25.29
CA CYS A 114 -5.82 3.53 -24.25
C CYS A 114 -4.81 4.69 -24.17
N ASP A 115 -3.57 4.48 -24.62
CA ASP A 115 -2.45 5.39 -24.34
C ASP A 115 -1.86 6.02 -25.61
N THR A 116 -2.00 5.34 -26.74
CA THR A 116 -1.52 5.81 -28.06
C THR A 116 -2.51 6.81 -28.65
N LEU A 117 -2.06 8.04 -28.91
CA LEU A 117 -2.88 9.10 -29.50
C LEU A 117 -3.03 8.93 -31.00
N SER A 118 -4.26 9.04 -31.50
CA SER A 118 -4.55 9.24 -32.91
C SER A 118 -4.40 10.71 -33.33
N ASP A 119 -4.37 10.98 -34.64
CA ASP A 119 -4.39 12.36 -35.16
C ASP A 119 -5.68 13.09 -34.76
N GLU A 120 -6.80 12.37 -34.64
CA GLU A 120 -8.07 12.90 -34.13
C GLU A 120 -7.95 13.31 -32.66
N ASP A 121 -7.33 12.47 -31.82
CA ASP A 121 -7.10 12.81 -30.42
C ASP A 121 -6.23 14.08 -30.29
N LYS A 122 -5.18 14.22 -31.12
CA LYS A 122 -4.34 15.42 -31.15
C LYS A 122 -5.11 16.66 -31.58
N ALA A 123 -6.02 16.54 -32.55
CA ALA A 123 -6.89 17.64 -32.96
C ALA A 123 -7.87 18.05 -31.85
N LEU A 124 -8.45 17.08 -31.13
CA LEU A 124 -9.33 17.32 -29.98
C LEU A 124 -8.58 17.99 -28.82
N ILE A 125 -7.35 17.55 -28.54
CA ILE A 125 -6.47 18.20 -27.55
C ILE A 125 -6.21 19.66 -27.94
N ALA A 126 -5.88 19.92 -29.21
CA ALA A 126 -5.65 21.27 -29.70
C ALA A 126 -6.90 22.18 -29.58
N ALA A 127 -8.08 21.63 -29.81
CA ALA A 127 -9.35 22.35 -29.63
C ALA A 127 -9.63 22.63 -28.15
N HIS A 128 -9.47 21.62 -27.27
CA HIS A 128 -9.71 21.76 -25.84
C HIS A 128 -8.75 22.76 -25.18
N LEU A 129 -7.48 22.81 -25.63
CA LEU A 129 -6.52 23.84 -25.20
C LEU A 129 -7.04 25.27 -25.40
N GLN A 130 -7.86 25.52 -26.43
CA GLN A 130 -8.44 26.84 -26.67
C GLN A 130 -9.57 27.18 -25.70
N GLN A 131 -10.16 26.18 -25.04
CA GLN A 131 -11.25 26.34 -24.08
C GLN A 131 -10.76 26.49 -22.63
N LEU A 132 -9.50 26.12 -22.34
CA LEU A 132 -8.91 26.30 -21.00
C LEU A 132 -8.93 27.77 -20.60
N ARG A 133 -9.49 28.03 -19.41
CA ARG A 133 -9.62 29.37 -18.80
C ARG A 133 -8.32 29.77 -18.11
N HIS A 134 -7.64 28.79 -17.53
CA HIS A 134 -6.35 28.91 -16.87
C HIS A 134 -5.31 28.08 -17.62
N ARG A 135 -4.26 28.75 -18.09
CA ARG A 135 -3.15 28.13 -18.85
C ARG A 135 -1.84 28.41 -18.10
N PRO A 136 -1.56 27.67 -17.02
CA PRO A 136 -0.38 27.93 -16.20
C PRO A 136 0.89 27.67 -17.02
N LEU A 137 1.92 28.50 -16.80
CA LEU A 137 3.27 28.15 -17.25
C LEU A 137 3.78 26.98 -16.39
N LEU A 138 4.14 25.87 -17.03
CA LEU A 138 4.67 24.68 -16.36
C LEU A 138 6.19 24.60 -16.54
N SER A 139 6.94 24.58 -15.44
CA SER A 139 8.40 24.43 -15.49
C SER A 139 8.80 22.98 -15.28
N VAL A 140 9.61 22.46 -16.20
CA VAL A 140 10.29 21.17 -16.04
C VAL A 140 11.71 21.44 -15.58
N VAL A 141 12.10 20.94 -14.40
CA VAL A 141 13.46 21.05 -13.88
C VAL A 141 14.18 19.73 -14.10
N MET A 142 15.33 19.78 -14.76
CA MET A 142 16.14 18.60 -15.11
C MET A 142 17.58 18.81 -14.62
N PRO A 143 17.96 18.19 -13.49
CA PRO A 143 19.36 18.10 -13.08
C PRO A 143 20.18 17.27 -14.07
N VAL A 144 21.18 17.89 -14.69
CA VAL A 144 22.02 17.22 -15.69
C VAL A 144 23.24 16.61 -14.99
N GLN A 145 23.13 15.35 -14.59
CA GLN A 145 24.21 14.59 -13.96
C GLN A 145 24.33 13.19 -14.61
N ASP A 146 25.56 12.76 -14.88
CA ASP A 146 25.90 11.38 -15.29
C ASP A 146 25.08 10.81 -16.46
N ALA A 147 24.53 11.69 -17.31
CA ALA A 147 23.65 11.32 -18.41
C ALA A 147 24.43 11.15 -19.72
N ALA A 148 24.19 10.04 -20.42
CA ALA A 148 24.65 9.90 -21.79
C ALA A 148 23.95 10.92 -22.69
N GLU A 149 24.69 11.56 -23.59
CA GLU A 149 24.17 12.61 -24.49
C GLU A 149 22.91 12.14 -25.26
N ALA A 150 22.88 10.88 -25.70
CA ALA A 150 21.72 10.29 -26.37
C ALA A 150 20.46 10.27 -25.48
N GLN A 151 20.60 9.84 -24.22
CA GLN A 151 19.49 9.79 -23.27
C GLN A 151 18.98 11.19 -22.93
N LEU A 152 19.90 12.13 -22.71
CA LEU A 152 19.57 13.52 -22.45
C LEU A 152 18.84 14.16 -23.64
N SER A 153 19.28 13.87 -24.86
CA SER A 153 18.62 14.32 -26.09
C SER A 153 17.19 13.80 -26.20
N GLU A 154 16.97 12.52 -25.88
CA GLU A 154 15.62 11.93 -25.83
C GLU A 154 14.73 12.58 -24.77
N ALA A 155 15.27 12.81 -23.56
CA ALA A 155 14.55 13.45 -22.46
C ALA A 155 14.12 14.88 -22.85
N ILE A 156 15.05 15.69 -23.39
CA ILE A 156 14.76 17.03 -23.92
C ILE A 156 13.72 16.96 -25.05
N GLY A 157 13.85 15.98 -25.96
CA GLY A 157 12.89 15.72 -27.03
C GLY A 157 11.48 15.45 -26.50
N SER A 158 11.35 14.68 -25.43
CA SER A 158 10.06 14.39 -24.80
C SER A 158 9.36 15.64 -24.23
N VAL A 159 10.12 16.64 -23.78
CA VAL A 159 9.60 17.95 -23.35
C VAL A 159 9.26 18.83 -24.55
N ARG A 160 10.10 18.83 -25.59
CA ARG A 160 9.85 19.59 -26.83
C ARG A 160 8.56 19.16 -27.54
N ASN A 161 8.24 17.87 -27.48
CA ASN A 161 7.10 17.26 -28.15
C ASN A 161 5.79 17.37 -27.35
N GLN A 162 5.78 18.09 -26.22
CA GLN A 162 4.56 18.28 -25.42
C GLN A 162 3.48 19.02 -26.23
N LEU A 163 2.26 18.48 -26.19
CA LEU A 163 1.09 19.09 -26.85
C LEU A 163 0.63 20.38 -26.18
N TYR A 164 0.91 20.54 -24.87
CA TYR A 164 0.71 21.80 -24.16
C TYR A 164 1.83 22.78 -24.53
N PRO A 165 1.54 24.02 -24.95
CA PRO A 165 2.59 24.93 -25.44
C PRO A 165 3.24 25.81 -24.35
N HIS A 166 2.61 25.97 -23.19
CA HIS A 166 3.06 26.91 -22.16
C HIS A 166 3.98 26.24 -21.14
N TRP A 167 5.19 25.90 -21.58
CA TRP A 167 6.20 25.31 -20.71
C TRP A 167 7.56 25.96 -20.87
N GLU A 168 8.41 25.73 -19.87
CA GLU A 168 9.85 25.96 -19.95
C GLU A 168 10.61 24.77 -19.39
N LEU A 169 11.85 24.57 -19.86
CA LEU A 169 12.76 23.54 -19.40
C LEU A 169 13.99 24.18 -18.78
N CYS A 170 14.20 23.94 -17.49
CA CYS A 170 15.36 24.40 -16.74
C CYS A 170 16.37 23.26 -16.62
N LEU A 171 17.39 23.29 -17.47
CA LEU A 171 18.53 22.37 -17.45
C LEU A 171 19.51 22.84 -16.37
N VAL A 172 19.61 22.11 -15.26
CA VAL A 172 20.48 22.50 -14.15
C VAL A 172 21.86 21.90 -14.36
N GLU A 173 22.83 22.76 -14.63
CA GLU A 173 24.23 22.39 -14.87
C GLU A 173 25.11 22.63 -13.64
N GLU A 174 26.21 21.89 -13.55
CA GLU A 174 27.20 22.00 -12.49
C GLU A 174 28.47 22.71 -12.99
N ASP A 175 29.28 23.20 -12.05
CA ASP A 175 30.62 23.72 -12.37
C ASP A 175 31.52 22.62 -12.98
N THR A 176 31.25 21.36 -12.63
CA THR A 176 31.95 20.14 -13.06
C THR A 176 31.44 19.56 -14.38
N THR A 177 30.40 20.14 -14.99
CA THR A 177 29.84 19.64 -16.25
C THR A 177 30.92 19.66 -17.35
N PRO A 178 31.15 18.53 -18.07
CA PRO A 178 32.17 18.46 -19.11
C PRO A 178 31.97 19.52 -20.22
N PRO A 179 33.05 20.12 -20.76
CA PRO A 179 32.93 21.17 -21.79
C PRO A 179 32.14 20.75 -23.03
N ALA A 180 32.26 19.49 -23.45
CA ALA A 180 31.49 18.93 -24.56
C ALA A 180 29.98 18.94 -24.27
N LEU A 181 29.58 18.47 -23.09
CA LEU A 181 28.18 18.47 -22.65
C LEU A 181 27.65 19.90 -22.50
N ARG A 182 28.43 20.83 -21.91
CA ARG A 182 28.05 22.24 -21.85
C ARG A 182 27.84 22.85 -23.24
N SER A 183 28.71 22.53 -24.20
CA SER A 183 28.57 22.98 -25.59
C SER A 183 27.30 22.43 -26.24
N PHE A 184 26.98 21.15 -25.98
CA PHE A 184 25.71 20.55 -26.40
C PHE A 184 24.51 21.27 -25.80
N LEU A 185 24.48 21.49 -24.48
CA LEU A 185 23.39 22.21 -23.81
C LEU A 185 23.19 23.63 -24.37
N LEU A 186 24.29 24.36 -24.60
CA LEU A 186 24.22 25.70 -25.20
C LEU A 186 23.61 25.66 -26.61
N SER A 187 23.95 24.66 -27.42
CA SER A 187 23.36 24.49 -28.76
C SER A 187 21.84 24.25 -28.70
N ILE A 188 21.36 23.56 -27.67
CA ILE A 188 19.92 23.35 -27.43
C ILE A 188 19.25 24.66 -27.03
N THR A 189 19.81 25.43 -26.09
CA THR A 189 19.24 26.71 -25.66
C THR A 189 19.21 27.77 -26.78
N ALA A 190 20.15 27.71 -27.73
CA ALA A 190 20.17 28.59 -28.88
C ALA A 190 19.04 28.31 -29.89
N THR A 191 18.48 27.09 -29.88
CA THR A 191 17.47 26.65 -30.86
C THR A 191 16.04 26.71 -30.34
N ASP A 192 15.83 26.64 -29.02
CA ASP A 192 14.50 26.77 -28.40
C ASP A 192 14.56 27.70 -27.18
N PRO A 193 13.97 28.91 -27.26
CA PRO A 193 14.05 29.89 -26.18
C PRO A 193 13.30 29.48 -24.90
N ARG A 194 12.47 28.43 -24.96
CA ARG A 194 11.81 27.84 -23.78
C ARG A 194 12.76 26.99 -22.94
N ILE A 195 13.93 26.63 -23.47
CA ILE A 195 14.93 25.83 -22.79
C ILE A 195 16.05 26.74 -22.28
N ARG A 196 16.37 26.62 -20.99
CA ARG A 196 17.35 27.48 -20.31
C ARG A 196 18.35 26.63 -19.53
N CYS A 197 19.61 27.02 -19.56
CA CYS A 197 20.63 26.49 -18.65
C CYS A 197 20.62 27.31 -17.35
N VAL A 198 20.62 26.62 -16.22
CA VAL A 198 20.67 27.19 -14.87
C VAL A 198 21.94 26.68 -14.20
N GLY A 199 22.86 27.58 -13.89
CA GLY A 199 24.07 27.23 -13.14
C GLY A 199 23.73 26.96 -11.66
N ALA A 200 24.15 25.80 -11.16
CA ALA A 200 24.05 25.45 -9.74
C ALA A 200 25.43 25.50 -9.09
N THR A 201 26.05 26.69 -9.07
CA THR A 201 27.41 26.89 -8.55
C THR A 201 27.51 26.42 -7.10
N GLY A 202 28.44 25.52 -6.83
CA GLY A 202 28.65 24.93 -5.50
C GLY A 202 27.59 23.92 -5.02
N ALA A 203 26.54 23.62 -5.80
CA ALA A 203 25.55 22.60 -5.47
C ALA A 203 26.16 21.20 -5.66
N ARG A 204 26.24 20.41 -4.59
CA ARG A 204 26.85 19.06 -4.63
C ARG A 204 25.81 17.94 -4.56
N SER A 205 24.66 18.20 -3.94
CA SER A 205 23.58 17.22 -3.75
C SER A 205 22.51 17.34 -4.83
N PHE A 206 21.76 16.25 -5.04
CA PHE A 206 20.59 16.25 -5.94
C PHE A 206 19.56 17.28 -5.48
N ALA A 207 19.28 17.34 -4.18
CA ALA A 207 18.40 18.34 -3.57
C ALA A 207 18.83 19.79 -3.89
N ALA A 208 20.12 20.13 -3.74
CA ALA A 208 20.61 21.48 -4.02
C ALA A 208 20.47 21.87 -5.49
N ARG A 209 20.71 20.92 -6.42
CA ARG A 209 20.51 21.13 -7.85
C ARG A 209 19.04 21.36 -8.19
N VAL A 210 18.15 20.49 -7.70
CA VAL A 210 16.71 20.66 -7.90
C VAL A 210 16.25 22.01 -7.36
N ASN A 211 16.66 22.38 -6.15
CA ASN A 211 16.31 23.67 -5.55
C ASN A 211 16.80 24.87 -6.38
N SER A 212 18.01 24.80 -6.95
CA SER A 212 18.54 25.84 -7.84
C SER A 212 17.66 25.99 -9.10
N GLY A 213 17.26 24.86 -9.69
CA GLY A 213 16.32 24.85 -10.82
C GLY A 213 14.95 25.41 -10.46
N VAL A 214 14.38 25.03 -9.31
CA VAL A 214 13.10 25.53 -8.79
C VAL A 214 13.15 27.04 -8.54
N GLN A 215 14.24 27.56 -8.00
CA GLN A 215 14.43 28.99 -7.77
C GLN A 215 14.51 29.78 -9.08
N ALA A 216 15.14 29.22 -10.11
CA ALA A 216 15.25 29.84 -11.43
C ALA A 216 13.98 29.67 -12.30
N ALA A 217 13.06 28.79 -11.91
CA ALA A 217 11.83 28.52 -12.61
C ALA A 217 10.84 29.70 -12.50
N HIS A 218 10.20 30.02 -13.62
CA HIS A 218 9.18 31.04 -13.77
C HIS A 218 7.75 30.48 -13.72
N GLY A 219 7.59 29.17 -13.94
CA GLY A 219 6.30 28.51 -13.95
C GLY A 219 5.55 28.63 -12.63
N GLU A 220 4.23 28.61 -12.72
CA GLU A 220 3.36 28.54 -11.54
C GLU A 220 3.49 27.18 -10.84
N PHE A 221 3.72 26.14 -11.64
CA PHE A 221 3.95 24.78 -11.19
C PHE A 221 5.25 24.23 -11.74
N VAL A 222 5.89 23.36 -10.95
CA VAL A 222 7.18 22.77 -11.25
C VAL A 222 7.09 21.25 -11.15
N THR A 223 7.66 20.55 -12.14
CA THR A 223 7.89 19.10 -12.12
C THR A 223 9.37 18.79 -12.34
N LEU A 224 9.76 17.55 -12.04
CA LEU A 224 11.11 17.06 -12.23
C LEU A 224 11.15 16.04 -13.36
N LEU A 225 12.22 16.08 -14.15
CA LEU A 225 12.50 15.07 -15.15
C LEU A 225 13.96 14.62 -14.99
N GLN A 226 14.17 13.32 -14.82
CA GLN A 226 15.51 12.76 -14.85
C GLN A 226 16.04 12.76 -16.29
N PRO A 227 17.35 12.97 -16.51
CA PRO A 227 17.91 13.11 -17.85
C PRO A 227 17.90 11.82 -18.69
N HIS A 228 17.48 10.70 -18.11
CA HIS A 228 17.34 9.41 -18.78
C HIS A 228 15.90 8.94 -18.96
N ASP A 229 14.94 9.62 -18.34
CA ASP A 229 13.51 9.32 -18.37
C ASP A 229 12.77 10.17 -19.41
N LEU A 230 11.51 9.82 -19.67
CA LEU A 230 10.71 10.49 -20.69
C LEU A 230 9.34 10.89 -20.14
N LEU A 231 8.84 12.04 -20.61
CA LEU A 231 7.45 12.41 -20.45
C LEU A 231 6.61 11.89 -21.63
N SER A 232 5.39 11.47 -21.34
CA SER A 232 4.37 11.23 -22.38
C SER A 232 4.05 12.55 -23.11
N GLU A 233 3.78 12.54 -24.42
CA GLU A 233 3.53 13.77 -25.21
C GLU A 233 2.31 14.59 -24.72
N ARG A 234 1.43 13.98 -23.91
CA ARG A 234 0.25 14.59 -23.29
C ARG A 234 0.44 14.98 -21.82
N ALA A 235 1.61 14.72 -21.21
CA ALA A 235 1.84 14.89 -19.77
C ALA A 235 1.54 16.30 -19.26
N LEU A 236 2.11 17.32 -19.91
CA LEU A 236 1.91 18.72 -19.52
C LEU A 236 0.48 19.21 -19.82
N TYR A 237 -0.15 18.67 -20.86
CA TYR A 237 -1.54 19.00 -21.20
C TYR A 237 -2.51 18.50 -20.13
N GLU A 238 -2.37 17.24 -19.69
CA GLU A 238 -3.27 16.72 -18.66
C GLU A 238 -3.07 17.38 -17.31
N ALA A 239 -1.83 17.74 -16.96
CA ALA A 239 -1.57 18.57 -15.78
C ALA A 239 -2.28 19.92 -15.89
N ALA A 240 -2.19 20.61 -17.02
CA ALA A 240 -2.85 21.90 -17.22
C ALA A 240 -4.39 21.80 -17.16
N VAL A 241 -4.98 20.76 -17.76
CA VAL A 241 -6.43 20.49 -17.70
C VAL A 241 -6.87 20.28 -16.24
N ALA A 242 -6.13 19.49 -15.48
CA ALA A 242 -6.46 19.23 -14.08
C ALA A 242 -6.36 20.49 -13.21
N LEU A 243 -5.38 21.36 -13.50
CA LEU A 243 -5.22 22.65 -12.81
C LEU A 243 -6.33 23.66 -13.17
N ASP A 244 -6.85 23.64 -14.40
CA ASP A 244 -8.04 24.43 -14.77
C ASP A 244 -9.30 23.92 -14.06
N ALA A 245 -9.49 22.60 -14.01
CA ALA A 245 -10.64 21.96 -13.37
C ALA A 245 -10.60 22.08 -11.84
N HIS A 246 -9.42 22.06 -11.24
CA HIS A 246 -9.21 22.08 -9.79
C HIS A 246 -8.20 23.16 -9.34
N PRO A 247 -8.59 24.45 -9.34
CA PRO A 247 -7.68 25.56 -9.00
C PRO A 247 -7.07 25.49 -7.58
N GLY A 248 -7.72 24.77 -6.66
CA GLY A 248 -7.25 24.57 -5.28
C GLY A 248 -6.13 23.54 -5.12
N VAL A 249 -5.79 22.78 -6.17
CA VAL A 249 -4.74 21.78 -6.15
C VAL A 249 -3.37 22.45 -6.05
N ASN A 250 -2.51 21.87 -5.21
CA ASN A 250 -1.12 22.32 -5.02
C ASN A 250 -0.11 21.23 -5.35
N LEU A 251 -0.55 19.97 -5.46
CA LEU A 251 0.28 18.84 -5.84
C LEU A 251 -0.50 17.93 -6.78
N ILE A 252 0.09 17.60 -7.92
CA ILE A 252 -0.44 16.56 -8.83
C ILE A 252 0.56 15.42 -8.89
N PHE A 253 0.08 14.18 -8.94
CA PHE A 253 0.90 13.03 -9.32
C PHE A 253 0.18 12.16 -10.37
N SER A 254 0.92 11.30 -11.07
CA SER A 254 0.34 10.37 -12.04
C SER A 254 0.81 8.93 -11.88
N ASP A 255 0.21 8.06 -12.68
CA ASP A 255 0.75 6.73 -12.95
C ASP A 255 2.05 6.83 -13.78
N GLU A 256 2.86 5.78 -13.71
CA GLU A 256 4.14 5.68 -14.41
C GLU A 256 4.34 4.24 -14.89
N ASP A 257 5.28 4.04 -15.81
CA ASP A 257 5.75 2.72 -16.19
C ASP A 257 7.25 2.74 -16.48
N TRP A 258 7.78 1.60 -16.90
CA TRP A 258 9.17 1.44 -17.24
C TRP A 258 9.33 1.16 -18.72
N PHE A 259 10.48 1.54 -19.27
CA PHE A 259 10.84 1.19 -20.63
C PHE A 259 12.30 0.77 -20.76
N GLU A 260 12.53 -0.03 -21.80
CA GLU A 260 13.84 -0.45 -22.26
C GLU A 260 13.84 -0.56 -23.79
N ASP A 261 15.03 -0.46 -24.38
CA ASP A 261 15.20 -0.61 -25.83
C ASP A 261 15.78 -2.00 -26.09
N ILE A 262 14.95 -2.92 -26.62
CA ILE A 262 15.32 -4.31 -26.92
C ILE A 262 15.40 -4.48 -28.44
N ALA A 263 16.56 -4.90 -28.94
CA ALA A 263 16.81 -5.12 -30.37
C ALA A 263 16.43 -3.90 -31.25
N GLY A 264 16.62 -2.69 -30.73
CA GLY A 264 16.31 -1.43 -31.43
C GLY A 264 14.83 -1.03 -31.39
N SER A 265 13.99 -1.76 -30.66
CA SER A 265 12.58 -1.40 -30.44
C SER A 265 12.33 -1.05 -28.98
N ARG A 266 11.60 0.04 -28.76
CA ARG A 266 11.19 0.46 -27.42
C ARG A 266 10.08 -0.43 -26.90
N GLN A 267 10.27 -0.98 -25.71
CA GLN A 267 9.26 -1.76 -25.02
C GLN A 267 8.94 -1.11 -23.67
N ARG A 268 7.66 -0.86 -23.43
CA ARG A 268 7.13 -0.37 -22.15
C ARG A 268 6.57 -1.54 -21.34
N ARG A 269 6.77 -1.51 -20.02
CA ARG A 269 6.47 -2.61 -19.10
C ARG A 269 6.19 -2.15 -17.67
N ASP A 270 5.68 -3.08 -16.88
CA ASP A 270 5.49 -2.97 -15.44
C ASP A 270 4.77 -1.67 -15.02
N PRO A 271 3.58 -1.37 -15.57
CA PRO A 271 2.86 -0.16 -15.19
C PRO A 271 2.63 -0.15 -13.68
N ALA A 272 2.82 1.01 -13.07
CA ALA A 272 2.47 1.31 -11.68
C ALA A 272 1.23 2.21 -11.66
N PHE A 273 0.07 1.58 -11.79
CA PHE A 273 -1.26 2.15 -11.64
C PHE A 273 -1.64 2.27 -10.17
N ARG A 274 -1.72 3.50 -9.68
CA ARG A 274 -1.88 3.81 -8.26
C ARG A 274 -3.33 4.13 -7.92
N PRO A 275 -3.76 3.89 -6.67
CA PRO A 275 -4.96 4.55 -6.19
C PRO A 275 -4.76 6.07 -6.15
N ASP A 276 -5.83 6.81 -5.90
CA ASP A 276 -5.75 8.21 -5.48
C ASP A 276 -4.98 8.35 -4.17
N TRP A 277 -4.75 9.61 -3.74
CA TRP A 277 -3.95 9.92 -2.57
C TRP A 277 -4.35 9.09 -1.34
N ASP A 278 -3.39 8.30 -0.86
CA ASP A 278 -3.55 7.43 0.30
C ASP A 278 -2.42 7.71 1.31
N PRO A 279 -2.73 8.39 2.42
CA PRO A 279 -1.73 8.77 3.41
C PRO A 279 -1.20 7.57 4.21
N ASP A 280 -1.86 6.41 4.17
CA ASP A 280 -1.35 5.19 4.82
C ASP A 280 -0.42 4.42 3.88
N LEU A 281 -0.76 4.34 2.59
CA LEU A 281 0.03 3.62 1.59
C LEU A 281 1.40 4.25 1.35
N ILE A 282 1.47 5.59 1.28
CA ILE A 282 2.73 6.32 1.04
C ILE A 282 3.76 6.12 2.16
N LEU A 283 3.31 5.77 3.38
CA LEU A 283 4.19 5.45 4.51
C LEU A 283 4.76 4.04 4.42
N GLY A 284 4.11 3.15 3.67
CA GLY A 284 4.53 1.76 3.49
C GLY A 284 5.44 1.55 2.27
N GLN A 285 5.29 2.36 1.23
CA GLN A 285 5.94 2.17 -0.08
C GLN A 285 7.37 2.73 -0.20
N ASP A 286 8.13 2.11 -1.11
CA ASP A 286 9.49 2.52 -1.49
C ASP A 286 9.57 3.66 -2.51
N ALA A 287 8.48 4.00 -3.19
CA ALA A 287 8.55 4.98 -4.25
C ALA A 287 7.57 6.11 -3.99
N ALA A 288 8.09 7.33 -3.92
CA ALA A 288 7.29 8.46 -4.32
C ALA A 288 7.15 8.46 -5.85
N PHE A 289 6.05 9.05 -6.31
CA PHE A 289 5.70 9.18 -7.72
C PHE A 289 6.85 9.83 -8.50
N ALA A 290 7.15 9.40 -9.75
CA ALA A 290 8.13 10.14 -10.57
C ALA A 290 7.56 11.44 -11.09
N PHE A 291 6.36 11.36 -11.66
CA PHE A 291 5.67 12.54 -12.14
C PHE A 291 4.95 13.20 -10.97
N VAL A 292 5.58 14.24 -10.41
CA VAL A 292 4.96 15.09 -9.39
C VAL A 292 5.09 16.53 -9.81
N PHE A 293 3.96 17.22 -9.84
CA PHE A 293 3.85 18.64 -10.07
C PHE A 293 3.54 19.34 -8.76
N TRP A 294 4.38 20.29 -8.35
CA TRP A 294 4.12 21.13 -7.19
C TRP A 294 3.82 22.55 -7.61
N ARG A 295 2.88 23.20 -6.93
CA ARG A 295 2.76 24.65 -6.98
C ARG A 295 4.06 25.26 -6.46
N ARG A 296 4.66 26.17 -7.24
CA ARG A 296 5.96 26.76 -6.91
C ARG A 296 5.94 27.51 -5.57
N SER A 297 4.82 28.16 -5.24
CA SER A 297 4.66 28.84 -3.95
C SER A 297 4.70 27.88 -2.75
N LEU A 298 4.18 26.66 -2.90
CA LEU A 298 4.27 25.62 -1.87
C LEU A 298 5.74 25.21 -1.65
N LEU A 299 6.50 25.01 -2.73
CA LEU A 299 7.94 24.71 -2.63
C LEU A 299 8.70 25.81 -1.90
N GLY A 300 8.35 27.08 -2.15
CA GLY A 300 8.90 28.23 -1.44
C GLY A 300 8.59 28.21 0.06
N CYS A 301 7.35 27.88 0.43
CA CYS A 301 6.91 27.75 1.83
C CYS A 301 7.64 26.61 2.57
N LEU A 302 7.82 25.48 1.88
CA LEU A 302 8.47 24.28 2.44
C LEU A 302 10.00 24.32 2.43
N GLY A 303 10.61 25.34 1.79
CA GLY A 303 12.06 25.44 1.62
C GLY A 303 12.65 24.43 0.61
N GLY A 304 11.83 23.85 -0.27
CA GLY A 304 12.26 22.90 -1.30
C GLY A 304 12.66 21.51 -0.77
N MET A 305 13.56 20.85 -1.50
CA MET A 305 14.15 19.57 -1.13
C MET A 305 15.21 19.73 -0.04
N ARG A 306 15.30 18.75 0.86
CA ARG A 306 16.27 18.76 1.97
C ARG A 306 17.48 17.88 1.62
N GLU A 307 18.67 18.34 1.96
CA GLU A 307 19.89 17.52 1.95
C GLU A 307 19.87 16.50 3.10
N GLY A 308 20.57 15.37 2.95
CA GLY A 308 20.56 14.29 3.93
C GLY A 308 19.36 13.33 3.82
N PHE A 309 18.63 13.39 2.70
CA PHE A 309 17.53 12.51 2.33
C PHE A 309 17.79 11.81 0.98
N GLU A 310 19.07 11.57 0.66
CA GLU A 310 19.49 11.06 -0.65
C GLU A 310 18.77 9.76 -1.01
N GLY A 311 18.13 9.74 -2.19
CA GLY A 311 17.31 8.64 -2.70
C GLY A 311 15.85 8.65 -2.22
N SER A 312 15.46 9.59 -1.36
CA SER A 312 14.10 9.74 -0.82
C SER A 312 13.63 11.20 -0.78
N GLU A 313 14.33 12.12 -1.45
CA GLU A 313 14.05 13.56 -1.42
C GLU A 313 12.64 13.89 -1.93
N VAL A 314 12.18 13.17 -2.96
CA VAL A 314 10.82 13.31 -3.50
C VAL A 314 9.78 12.84 -2.48
N GLN A 315 10.00 11.71 -1.81
CA GLN A 315 9.06 11.19 -0.80
C GLN A 315 9.00 12.13 0.41
N ASP A 316 10.15 12.60 0.88
CA ASP A 316 10.23 13.63 1.91
C ASP A 316 9.40 14.86 1.55
N LEU A 317 9.59 15.39 0.34
CA LEU A 317 8.88 16.59 -0.10
C LEU A 317 7.37 16.35 -0.28
N VAL A 318 6.95 15.19 -0.79
CA VAL A 318 5.53 14.81 -0.88
C VAL A 318 4.90 14.71 0.52
N LEU A 319 5.57 14.07 1.48
CA LEU A 319 5.09 13.94 2.86
C LEU A 319 4.95 15.30 3.55
N ARG A 320 5.92 16.19 3.36
CA ARG A 320 5.84 17.57 3.87
C ARG A 320 4.76 18.39 3.17
N SER A 321 4.58 18.19 1.86
CA SER A 321 3.51 18.83 1.09
C SER A 321 2.14 18.42 1.63
N ALA A 322 1.92 17.11 1.81
CA ALA A 322 0.66 16.58 2.35
C ALA A 322 0.35 17.08 3.76
N ALA A 323 1.37 17.25 4.61
CA ALA A 323 1.20 17.82 5.94
C ALA A 323 0.77 19.30 5.91
N GLU A 324 1.25 20.07 4.92
CA GLU A 324 0.94 21.49 4.77
C GLU A 324 -0.44 21.74 4.12
N ILE A 325 -0.76 21.01 3.05
CA ILE A 325 -1.94 21.28 2.21
C ILE A 325 -3.13 20.34 2.49
N GLY A 326 -2.93 19.29 3.27
CA GLY A 326 -3.90 18.20 3.44
C GLY A 326 -4.09 17.35 2.19
N GLY A 327 -4.90 16.29 2.31
CA GLY A 327 -5.17 15.39 1.18
C GLY A 327 -5.94 16.05 0.03
N GLU A 328 -6.84 16.99 0.33
CA GLU A 328 -7.66 17.72 -0.66
C GLU A 328 -6.82 18.60 -1.60
N GLY A 329 -5.60 18.99 -1.18
CA GLY A 329 -4.67 19.74 -2.01
C GLY A 329 -3.88 18.87 -3.01
N ILE A 330 -4.08 17.55 -2.98
CA ILE A 330 -3.36 16.56 -3.79
C ILE A 330 -4.32 15.93 -4.78
N HIS A 331 -3.93 15.91 -6.06
CA HIS A 331 -4.73 15.34 -7.12
C HIS A 331 -3.96 14.27 -7.89
N HIS A 332 -4.64 13.17 -8.23
CA HIS A 332 -4.07 12.07 -8.98
C HIS A 332 -4.58 12.09 -10.42
N LEU A 333 -3.67 11.92 -11.38
CA LEU A 333 -3.97 11.67 -12.78
C LEU A 333 -3.77 10.17 -13.07
N PRO A 334 -4.84 9.36 -13.18
CA PRO A 334 -4.75 7.91 -13.39
C PRO A 334 -4.36 7.57 -14.84
N ALA A 335 -3.17 8.02 -15.22
CA ALA A 335 -2.64 8.08 -16.57
C ALA A 335 -1.13 7.88 -16.55
N VAL A 336 -0.59 7.08 -17.47
CA VAL A 336 0.86 6.90 -17.58
C VAL A 336 1.46 8.13 -18.26
N LEU A 337 1.93 9.10 -17.48
CA LEU A 337 2.48 10.36 -17.98
C LEU A 337 4.00 10.45 -17.90
N TYR A 338 4.64 9.46 -17.27
CA TYR A 338 6.09 9.39 -17.08
C TYR A 338 6.58 7.97 -17.30
N HIS A 339 7.67 7.85 -18.06
CA HIS A 339 8.29 6.60 -18.43
C HIS A 339 9.70 6.55 -17.85
N ARG A 340 9.93 5.63 -16.91
CA ARG A 340 11.23 5.40 -16.28
C ARG A 340 12.10 4.50 -17.14
N ARG A 341 13.36 4.86 -17.34
CA ARG A 341 14.31 3.96 -18.01
C ARG A 341 14.79 2.87 -17.06
N LEU A 342 14.76 1.63 -17.51
CA LEU A 342 15.28 0.50 -16.73
C LEU A 342 16.81 0.54 -16.58
N GLY A 343 17.29 -0.07 -15.49
CA GLY A 343 18.73 -0.24 -15.22
C GLY A 343 19.39 0.90 -14.46
N GLN A 344 18.63 1.86 -13.92
CA GLN A 344 19.17 2.96 -13.11
C GLN A 344 19.30 2.54 -11.64
N PRO A 345 20.50 2.56 -11.05
CA PRO A 345 20.68 2.15 -9.66
C PRO A 345 20.16 3.20 -8.69
N ALA A 346 19.44 2.77 -7.65
CA ALA A 346 19.10 3.64 -6.53
C ALA A 346 20.33 3.93 -5.64
N PRO A 347 20.41 5.10 -4.98
CA PRO A 347 21.48 5.38 -4.03
C PRO A 347 21.49 4.38 -2.86
N ALA A 348 22.67 3.93 -2.43
CA ALA A 348 22.82 2.94 -1.35
C ALA A 348 22.24 3.38 0.01
N VAL A 349 22.09 4.68 0.24
CA VAL A 349 21.55 5.28 1.48
C VAL A 349 20.03 5.49 1.45
N ALA A 350 19.37 5.24 0.32
CA ALA A 350 17.95 5.54 0.10
C ALA A 350 17.03 4.97 1.19
N ALA A 351 17.29 3.73 1.63
CA ALA A 351 16.49 3.07 2.67
C ALA A 351 16.54 3.80 4.03
N ALA A 352 17.71 4.31 4.43
CA ALA A 352 17.88 5.05 5.68
C ALA A 352 17.24 6.44 5.59
N SER A 353 17.44 7.13 4.47
CA SER A 353 16.80 8.41 4.15
C SER A 353 15.27 8.29 4.18
N ARG A 354 14.72 7.23 3.57
CA ARG A 354 13.29 6.90 3.56
C ARG A 354 12.74 6.69 4.96
N HIS A 355 13.41 5.85 5.74
CA HIS A 355 13.01 5.59 7.12
C HIS A 355 12.93 6.89 7.92
N ARG A 356 13.94 7.78 7.76
CA ARG A 356 13.96 9.08 8.40
C ARG A 356 12.80 9.99 7.96
N ALA A 357 12.55 10.11 6.65
CA ALA A 357 11.47 10.95 6.12
C ALA A 357 10.09 10.51 6.66
N ILE A 358 9.84 9.21 6.64
CA ILE A 358 8.60 8.62 7.17
C ILE A 358 8.51 8.82 8.69
N ALA A 359 9.60 8.60 9.44
CA ALA A 359 9.60 8.80 10.89
C ALA A 359 9.31 10.26 11.28
N GLU A 360 9.99 11.22 10.64
CA GLU A 360 9.75 12.65 10.88
C GLU A 360 8.29 13.00 10.55
N HIS A 361 7.77 12.60 9.40
CA HIS A 361 6.37 12.86 9.03
C HIS A 361 5.38 12.24 10.01
N VAL A 362 5.54 10.94 10.33
CA VAL A 362 4.65 10.24 11.25
C VAL A 362 4.65 10.90 12.62
N HIS A 363 5.79 11.34 13.14
CA HIS A 363 5.86 12.01 14.46
C HIS A 363 5.09 13.33 14.52
N HIS A 364 4.85 13.98 13.39
CA HIS A 364 4.01 15.18 13.27
C HIS A 364 2.51 14.88 13.14
N LEU A 365 2.11 13.65 12.81
CA LEU A 365 0.70 13.28 12.70
C LEU A 365 0.03 13.16 14.08
N PRO A 366 -1.29 13.35 14.17
CA PRO A 366 -2.05 13.06 15.39
C PRO A 366 -1.78 11.64 15.90
N ARG A 367 -1.44 11.53 17.20
CA ARG A 367 -0.99 10.28 17.85
C ARG A 367 0.31 9.69 17.30
N GLY A 368 1.02 10.39 16.44
CA GLY A 368 2.22 9.89 15.79
C GLY A 368 3.50 9.98 16.62
N SER A 369 3.56 10.85 17.63
CA SER A 369 4.76 11.08 18.44
C SER A 369 5.26 9.82 19.19
N GLY A 370 4.40 8.83 19.42
CA GLY A 370 4.75 7.53 20.01
C GLY A 370 4.80 6.38 19.01
N ALA A 371 4.62 6.65 17.71
CA ALA A 371 4.61 5.62 16.68
C ALA A 371 6.02 5.10 16.38
N ALA A 372 6.12 3.81 16.12
CA ALA A 372 7.35 3.17 15.67
C ALA A 372 7.29 2.93 14.17
N VAL A 373 8.32 3.40 13.45
CA VAL A 373 8.55 3.05 12.05
C VAL A 373 9.48 1.85 12.02
N LEU A 374 9.04 0.76 11.39
CA LEU A 374 9.75 -0.52 11.38
C LEU A 374 9.97 -0.95 9.93
N PRO A 375 11.07 -1.64 9.61
CA PRO A 375 11.20 -2.32 8.32
C PRO A 375 10.01 -3.26 8.07
N HIS A 376 9.57 -3.35 6.82
CA HIS A 376 8.47 -4.24 6.49
C HIS A 376 8.80 -5.71 6.80
N PRO A 377 7.94 -6.47 7.52
CA PRO A 377 8.28 -7.81 8.00
C PRO A 377 8.48 -8.86 6.91
N ARG A 378 7.99 -8.59 5.68
CA ARG A 378 8.20 -9.46 4.51
C ARG A 378 9.48 -9.17 3.73
N GLY A 379 10.32 -8.24 4.19
CA GLY A 379 11.62 -7.95 3.57
C GLY A 379 11.53 -7.22 2.22
N ILE A 380 10.37 -6.65 1.88
CA ILE A 380 10.27 -5.68 0.79
C ILE A 380 10.93 -4.38 1.22
N GLU A 381 11.42 -3.60 0.27
CA GLU A 381 11.85 -2.23 0.55
C GLU A 381 10.57 -1.42 0.80
N GLY A 382 10.34 -1.06 2.06
CA GLY A 382 9.08 -0.51 2.57
C GLY A 382 9.06 -0.52 4.10
N GLN A 383 8.07 0.14 4.69
CA GLN A 383 7.96 0.27 6.15
C GLN A 383 6.62 -0.24 6.68
N ARG A 384 6.59 -0.57 7.97
CA ARG A 384 5.39 -0.77 8.78
C ARG A 384 5.34 0.32 9.84
N ILE A 385 4.20 0.97 9.97
CA ILE A 385 3.95 1.93 11.03
C ILE A 385 3.17 1.24 12.14
N ARG A 386 3.70 1.25 13.36
CA ARG A 386 3.00 0.76 14.55
C ARG A 386 2.60 1.94 15.41
N TRP A 387 1.30 2.24 15.41
CA TRP A 387 0.73 3.35 16.17
C TRP A 387 0.70 3.05 17.68
N PRO A 388 0.83 4.08 18.54
CA PRO A 388 0.85 3.88 19.98
C PRO A 388 -0.55 3.59 20.52
N LEU A 389 -0.62 2.62 21.43
CA LEU A 389 -1.79 2.34 22.26
C LEU A 389 -1.67 3.13 23.58
N PRO A 390 -2.79 3.60 24.14
CA PRO A 390 -2.79 4.24 25.45
C PRO A 390 -2.64 3.20 26.57
N ASP A 391 -2.29 3.68 27.76
CA ASP A 391 -2.33 2.91 29.01
C ASP A 391 -3.19 3.70 30.01
N PRO A 392 -4.33 3.16 30.48
CA PRO A 392 -4.87 1.83 30.19
C PRO A 392 -5.37 1.66 28.74
N LEU A 393 -5.42 0.41 28.29
CA LEU A 393 -6.02 0.04 26.99
C LEU A 393 -7.53 0.33 26.98
N PRO A 394 -8.10 0.85 25.87
CA PRO A 394 -9.53 1.05 25.76
C PRO A 394 -10.26 -0.29 25.73
N LYS A 395 -11.47 -0.35 26.29
CA LYS A 395 -12.23 -1.60 26.27
C LYS A 395 -12.75 -1.89 24.85
N VAL A 396 -12.59 -3.13 24.37
CA VAL A 396 -13.15 -3.59 23.09
C VAL A 396 -14.34 -4.52 23.34
N SER A 397 -15.48 -4.25 22.70
CA SER A 397 -16.62 -5.17 22.66
C SER A 397 -16.62 -5.93 21.34
N ILE A 398 -16.35 -7.24 21.41
CA ILE A 398 -16.34 -8.15 20.27
C ILE A 398 -17.73 -8.75 20.12
N ILE A 399 -18.41 -8.50 19.00
CA ILE A 399 -19.78 -8.93 18.73
C ILE A 399 -19.75 -10.10 17.76
N ILE A 400 -20.31 -11.24 18.18
CA ILE A 400 -20.30 -12.49 17.40
C ILE A 400 -21.72 -13.04 17.25
N PRO A 401 -22.42 -12.74 16.14
CA PRO A 401 -23.67 -13.39 15.79
C PRO A 401 -23.46 -14.87 15.45
N THR A 402 -24.33 -15.75 15.95
CA THR A 402 -24.21 -17.19 15.74
C THR A 402 -25.55 -17.89 15.74
N ARG A 403 -25.61 -19.07 15.10
CA ARG A 403 -26.73 -20.01 15.16
C ARG A 403 -26.25 -21.43 14.90
N ASP A 404 -26.50 -22.35 15.81
CA ASP A 404 -26.34 -23.82 15.67
C ASP A 404 -24.93 -24.38 15.34
N ARG A 405 -23.96 -23.55 14.94
CA ARG A 405 -22.59 -23.95 14.55
C ARG A 405 -21.62 -23.91 15.73
N ALA A 406 -21.82 -24.81 16.68
CA ALA A 406 -21.03 -24.89 17.91
C ALA A 406 -19.52 -25.01 17.62
N GLU A 407 -19.15 -25.82 16.64
CA GLU A 407 -17.75 -26.08 16.28
C GLU A 407 -17.01 -24.85 15.77
N LEU A 408 -17.70 -23.97 15.02
CA LEU A 408 -17.13 -22.72 14.52
C LEU A 408 -17.02 -21.71 15.66
N LEU A 409 -18.10 -21.54 16.42
CA LEU A 409 -18.15 -20.61 17.54
C LEU A 409 -17.10 -20.94 18.61
N GLU A 410 -16.92 -22.21 18.95
CA GLU A 410 -15.91 -22.64 19.93
C GLU A 410 -14.50 -22.30 19.45
N ARG A 411 -14.20 -22.49 18.16
CA ARG A 411 -12.91 -22.13 17.57
C ARG A 411 -12.68 -20.61 17.61
N ALA A 412 -13.67 -19.83 17.19
CA ALA A 412 -13.59 -18.38 17.17
C ALA A 412 -13.40 -17.81 18.58
N THR A 413 -14.23 -18.23 19.52
CA THR A 413 -14.17 -17.78 20.92
C THR A 413 -12.90 -18.24 21.62
N ALA A 414 -12.40 -19.46 21.37
CA ALA A 414 -11.11 -19.89 21.88
C ALA A 414 -9.95 -19.04 21.33
N GLY A 415 -10.00 -18.66 20.04
CA GLY A 415 -9.02 -17.74 19.46
C GLY A 415 -9.05 -16.37 20.12
N VAL A 416 -10.24 -15.79 20.29
CA VAL A 416 -10.42 -14.49 20.94
C VAL A 416 -9.97 -14.54 22.40
N LEU A 417 -10.49 -15.48 23.19
CA LEU A 417 -10.33 -15.49 24.65
C LEU A 417 -8.97 -16.01 25.14
N ALA A 418 -8.31 -16.88 24.37
CA ALA A 418 -7.10 -17.57 24.82
C ALA A 418 -5.85 -17.26 23.97
N ARG A 419 -5.99 -16.71 22.76
CA ARG A 419 -4.84 -16.43 21.87
C ARG A 419 -4.66 -14.96 21.51
N THR A 420 -5.52 -14.07 22.01
CA THR A 420 -5.39 -12.63 21.78
C THR A 420 -4.61 -11.97 22.93
N ASP A 421 -3.56 -11.23 22.60
CA ASP A 421 -2.82 -10.39 23.55
C ASP A 421 -3.53 -9.03 23.69
N TYR A 422 -4.70 -9.05 24.32
CA TYR A 422 -5.48 -7.84 24.60
C TYR A 422 -6.47 -8.10 25.74
N ASP A 423 -6.12 -7.69 26.97
CA ASP A 423 -6.90 -8.07 28.15
C ASP A 423 -8.19 -7.26 28.31
N ALA A 424 -8.23 -6.02 27.83
CA ALA A 424 -9.36 -5.11 27.97
C ALA A 424 -10.47 -5.42 26.93
N LEU A 425 -10.98 -6.66 26.91
CA LEU A 425 -12.03 -7.08 25.99
C LEU A 425 -13.26 -7.66 26.72
N GLU A 426 -14.40 -7.59 26.04
CA GLU A 426 -15.57 -8.41 26.31
C GLU A 426 -16.08 -9.03 25.01
N VAL A 427 -16.80 -10.15 25.11
CA VAL A 427 -17.38 -10.86 23.98
C VAL A 427 -18.90 -10.93 24.15
N LEU A 428 -19.63 -10.33 23.22
CA LEU A 428 -21.08 -10.40 23.13
C LEU A 428 -21.46 -11.42 22.05
N ILE A 429 -21.85 -12.61 22.48
CA ILE A 429 -22.31 -13.66 21.57
C ILE A 429 -23.81 -13.46 21.34
N VAL A 430 -24.22 -13.25 20.09
CA VAL A 430 -25.63 -13.06 19.74
C VAL A 430 -26.18 -14.37 19.18
N ASP A 431 -26.83 -15.15 20.04
CA ASP A 431 -27.51 -16.38 19.66
C ASP A 431 -28.82 -16.07 18.91
N ASN A 432 -28.85 -16.33 17.60
CA ASN A 432 -30.04 -16.16 16.77
C ASN A 432 -30.92 -17.41 16.75
N GLY A 433 -31.37 -17.82 17.94
CA GLY A 433 -32.30 -18.92 18.12
C GLY A 433 -31.70 -20.30 17.84
N SER A 434 -30.51 -20.59 18.39
CA SER A 434 -29.94 -21.93 18.33
C SER A 434 -30.86 -22.95 19.00
N THR A 435 -30.93 -24.14 18.40
CA THR A 435 -31.77 -25.27 18.82
C THR A 435 -30.96 -26.56 18.99
N ARG A 436 -29.77 -26.62 18.40
CA ARG A 436 -28.89 -27.78 18.50
C ARG A 436 -28.35 -27.95 19.92
N PRO A 437 -28.47 -29.13 20.55
CA PRO A 437 -27.99 -29.36 21.92
C PRO A 437 -26.53 -28.97 22.13
N GLU A 438 -25.66 -29.29 21.17
CA GLU A 438 -24.24 -28.95 21.17
C GLU A 438 -23.99 -27.43 21.22
N ALA A 439 -24.79 -26.64 20.50
CA ALA A 439 -24.69 -25.18 20.51
C ALA A 439 -25.17 -24.59 21.83
N LEU A 440 -26.31 -25.06 22.35
CA LEU A 440 -26.85 -24.61 23.63
C LEU A 440 -25.92 -24.92 24.80
N GLN A 441 -25.31 -26.11 24.80
CA GLN A 441 -24.30 -26.49 25.79
C GLN A 441 -23.05 -25.61 25.71
N LEU A 442 -22.56 -25.32 24.50
CA LEU A 442 -21.43 -24.41 24.31
C LEU A 442 -21.75 -23.00 24.80
N LEU A 443 -22.90 -22.43 24.42
CA LEU A 443 -23.33 -21.10 24.85
C LEU A 443 -23.39 -21.00 26.38
N THR A 444 -23.96 -22.01 27.04
CA THR A 444 -24.02 -22.07 28.51
C THR A 444 -22.61 -22.10 29.13
N ARG A 445 -21.66 -22.85 28.54
CA ARG A 445 -20.27 -22.86 29.01
C ARG A 445 -19.56 -21.52 28.80
N LEU A 446 -19.78 -20.89 27.65
CA LEU A 446 -19.14 -19.63 27.31
C LEU A 446 -19.63 -18.48 28.20
N ASP A 447 -20.93 -18.43 28.50
CA ASP A 447 -21.54 -17.41 29.38
C ASP A 447 -21.02 -17.47 30.83
N ALA A 448 -20.35 -18.55 31.23
CA ALA A 448 -19.70 -18.66 32.53
C ALA A 448 -18.33 -17.95 32.60
N ASP A 449 -17.71 -17.59 31.47
CA ASP A 449 -16.52 -16.74 31.46
C ASP A 449 -16.92 -15.28 31.74
N PRO A 450 -16.31 -14.59 32.72
CA PRO A 450 -16.72 -13.23 33.12
C PRO A 450 -16.55 -12.18 32.01
N ARG A 451 -15.80 -12.50 30.94
CA ARG A 451 -15.63 -11.62 29.77
C ARG A 451 -16.70 -11.82 28.72
N VAL A 452 -17.54 -12.86 28.84
CA VAL A 452 -18.51 -13.25 27.82
C VAL A 452 -19.93 -12.98 28.30
N ARG A 453 -20.79 -12.51 27.40
CA ARG A 453 -22.23 -12.42 27.61
C ARG A 453 -22.96 -12.98 26.40
N VAL A 454 -23.87 -13.90 26.63
CA VAL A 454 -24.75 -14.46 25.58
C VAL A 454 -26.06 -13.68 25.53
N LEU A 455 -26.36 -13.11 24.38
CA LEU A 455 -27.59 -12.38 24.07
C LEU A 455 -28.45 -13.24 23.15
N ARG A 456 -29.73 -13.46 23.49
CA ARG A 456 -30.64 -14.26 22.66
C ARG A 456 -31.55 -13.37 21.82
N SER A 457 -31.72 -13.74 20.55
CA SER A 457 -32.74 -13.17 19.65
C SER A 457 -33.38 -14.27 18.81
N ASP A 458 -34.68 -14.49 19.00
CA ASP A 458 -35.47 -15.45 18.20
C ASP A 458 -36.09 -14.83 16.93
N ALA A 459 -35.70 -13.60 16.59
CA ALA A 459 -36.15 -12.90 15.38
C ALA A 459 -35.60 -13.57 14.10
N PRO A 460 -36.23 -13.35 12.92
CA PRO A 460 -35.66 -13.75 11.63
C PRO A 460 -34.23 -13.22 11.46
N PHE A 461 -33.39 -13.98 10.77
CA PHE A 461 -31.98 -13.61 10.60
C PHE A 461 -31.85 -12.26 9.88
N ASN A 462 -31.22 -11.33 10.56
CA ASN A 462 -30.83 -10.02 10.07
C ASN A 462 -29.50 -9.68 10.74
N TYR A 463 -28.41 -9.80 9.98
CA TYR A 463 -27.06 -9.57 10.47
C TYR A 463 -26.90 -8.17 11.05
N SER A 464 -27.44 -7.16 10.36
CA SER A 464 -27.43 -5.77 10.79
C SER A 464 -28.14 -5.59 12.14
N ALA A 465 -29.33 -6.17 12.30
CA ALA A 465 -30.12 -6.07 13.53
C ALA A 465 -29.47 -6.77 14.72
N LEU A 466 -28.88 -7.96 14.50
CA LEU A 466 -28.18 -8.71 15.55
C LEU A 466 -26.96 -7.92 16.06
N ASN A 467 -26.17 -7.34 15.16
CA ASN A 467 -25.03 -6.51 15.53
C ASN A 467 -25.45 -5.22 16.22
N ASN A 468 -26.44 -4.50 15.69
CA ASN A 468 -26.95 -3.26 16.31
C ASN A 468 -27.53 -3.54 17.72
N MET A 469 -28.23 -4.66 17.91
CA MET A 469 -28.74 -5.06 19.23
C MET A 469 -27.62 -5.28 20.24
N ALA A 470 -26.53 -5.93 19.85
CA ALA A 470 -25.38 -6.12 20.72
C ALA A 470 -24.59 -4.83 20.94
N ALA A 471 -24.42 -4.00 19.91
CA ALA A 471 -23.74 -2.71 20.00
C ALA A 471 -24.40 -1.79 21.04
N ARG A 472 -25.74 -1.80 21.13
CA ARG A 472 -26.47 -1.06 22.18
C ARG A 472 -26.17 -1.55 23.61
N GLN A 473 -25.76 -2.80 23.76
CA GLN A 473 -25.44 -3.44 25.04
C GLN A 473 -23.94 -3.51 25.34
N ALA A 474 -23.11 -3.05 24.40
CA ALA A 474 -21.67 -3.01 24.49
C ALA A 474 -21.19 -1.94 25.48
N GLN A 475 -20.11 -2.27 26.18
CA GLN A 475 -19.47 -1.42 27.17
C GLN A 475 -18.12 -0.87 26.67
N GLY A 476 -17.63 -1.38 25.55
CA GLY A 476 -16.37 -0.99 24.93
C GLY A 476 -16.45 0.36 24.23
N GLU A 477 -15.31 1.04 24.23
CA GLU A 477 -15.08 2.26 23.44
C GLU A 477 -14.86 1.93 21.97
N ILE A 478 -14.38 0.72 21.68
CA ILE A 478 -14.25 0.15 20.34
C ILE A 478 -15.22 -1.01 20.21
N LEU A 479 -15.98 -1.03 19.11
CA LEU A 479 -16.77 -2.18 18.69
C LEU A 479 -15.99 -2.96 17.64
N LEU A 480 -15.99 -4.28 17.76
CA LEU A 480 -15.46 -5.19 16.75
C LEU A 480 -16.57 -6.12 16.28
N LEU A 481 -17.00 -5.98 15.03
CA LEU A 481 -17.89 -6.95 14.39
C LEU A 481 -17.05 -8.15 13.96
N LEU A 482 -17.45 -9.36 14.36
CA LEU A 482 -16.68 -10.57 14.10
C LEU A 482 -17.61 -11.74 13.76
N ASN A 483 -17.38 -12.39 12.62
CA ASN A 483 -18.13 -13.60 12.29
C ASN A 483 -17.73 -14.78 13.20
N ASN A 484 -18.66 -15.72 13.40
CA ASN A 484 -18.46 -16.89 14.26
C ASN A 484 -17.52 -17.97 13.69
N ASP A 485 -17.02 -17.80 12.47
CA ASP A 485 -16.14 -18.72 11.74
C ASP A 485 -14.77 -18.12 11.43
N ILE A 486 -14.38 -17.11 12.20
CA ILE A 486 -13.03 -16.54 12.23
C ILE A 486 -12.12 -17.34 13.17
N ASP A 487 -10.86 -17.53 12.78
CA ASP A 487 -9.84 -18.14 13.62
C ASP A 487 -8.59 -17.25 13.73
N VAL A 488 -8.20 -16.98 14.97
CA VAL A 488 -7.06 -16.10 15.30
C VAL A 488 -5.74 -16.81 15.03
N LEU A 489 -4.91 -16.21 14.16
CA LEU A 489 -3.59 -16.74 13.76
C LEU A 489 -2.44 -16.17 14.59
N ASP A 490 -2.48 -14.87 14.88
CA ASP A 490 -1.44 -14.14 15.62
C ASP A 490 -2.08 -13.40 16.79
N GLY A 491 -1.42 -13.35 17.94
CA GLY A 491 -1.99 -12.75 19.15
C GLY A 491 -2.05 -11.22 19.15
N GLY A 492 -1.24 -10.55 18.32
CA GLY A 492 -1.19 -9.09 18.22
C GLY A 492 -2.27 -8.46 17.34
N TRP A 493 -3.12 -9.26 16.69
CA TRP A 493 -4.11 -8.80 15.71
C TRP A 493 -5.02 -7.69 16.24
N LEU A 494 -5.54 -7.83 17.47
CA LEU A 494 -6.48 -6.86 18.02
C LEU A 494 -5.78 -5.55 18.42
N ARG A 495 -4.55 -5.64 18.95
CA ARG A 495 -3.71 -4.45 19.21
C ARG A 495 -3.46 -3.65 17.94
N GLU A 496 -3.14 -4.33 16.85
CA GLU A 496 -2.94 -3.72 15.54
C GLU A 496 -4.21 -2.96 15.09
N MET A 497 -5.36 -3.64 15.08
CA MET A 497 -6.63 -3.02 14.65
C MET A 497 -7.02 -1.84 15.53
N VAL A 498 -6.92 -1.97 16.85
CA VAL A 498 -7.24 -0.90 17.80
C VAL A 498 -6.29 0.29 17.62
N SER A 499 -5.00 0.05 17.38
CA SER A 499 -4.03 1.14 17.19
C SER A 499 -4.40 2.05 16.02
N HIS A 500 -4.95 1.49 14.94
CA HIS A 500 -5.50 2.26 13.82
C HIS A 500 -6.87 2.87 14.14
N ALA A 501 -7.77 2.13 14.79
CA ALA A 501 -9.14 2.61 15.09
C ALA A 501 -9.15 3.84 16.02
N LEU A 502 -8.11 3.99 16.83
CA LEU A 502 -7.91 5.13 17.71
C LEU A 502 -7.40 6.40 17.02
N ARG A 503 -7.06 6.34 15.73
CA ARG A 503 -6.67 7.52 14.96
C ARG A 503 -7.91 8.37 14.66
N PRO A 504 -7.88 9.69 14.91
CA PRO A 504 -9.07 10.54 14.83
C PRO A 504 -9.77 10.50 13.47
N ASP A 505 -9.00 10.43 12.38
CA ASP A 505 -9.46 10.46 10.99
C ASP A 505 -9.89 9.09 10.45
N VAL A 506 -9.74 8.01 11.23
CA VAL A 506 -10.10 6.64 10.82
C VAL A 506 -11.52 6.30 11.29
N GLY A 507 -12.35 5.86 10.36
CA GLY A 507 -13.72 5.41 10.58
C GLY A 507 -13.80 3.92 10.92
N THR A 508 -13.27 3.07 10.05
CA THR A 508 -13.23 1.61 10.27
C THR A 508 -11.86 1.03 10.01
N VAL A 509 -11.57 -0.11 10.64
CA VAL A 509 -10.36 -0.89 10.40
C VAL A 509 -10.71 -2.32 10.05
N GLY A 510 -10.23 -2.80 8.91
CA GLY A 510 -10.37 -4.19 8.45
C GLY A 510 -9.08 -4.98 8.59
N ALA A 511 -9.24 -6.27 8.87
CA ALA A 511 -8.15 -7.25 8.91
C ALA A 511 -7.90 -7.89 7.54
N ARG A 512 -6.72 -8.49 7.35
CA ARG A 512 -6.48 -9.44 6.27
C ARG A 512 -7.14 -10.77 6.62
N LEU A 513 -8.03 -11.24 5.75
CA LEU A 513 -8.67 -12.55 5.91
C LEU A 513 -8.13 -13.52 4.87
N LEU A 514 -7.78 -14.71 5.34
CA LEU A 514 -7.33 -15.82 4.52
C LEU A 514 -8.37 -16.95 4.53
N TYR A 515 -8.52 -17.61 3.39
CA TYR A 515 -9.18 -18.90 3.30
C TYR A 515 -8.42 -19.99 4.04
N GLY A 516 -9.11 -21.06 4.41
CA GLY A 516 -8.50 -22.25 5.03
C GLY A 516 -7.43 -22.95 4.18
N ASN A 517 -7.37 -22.68 2.88
CA ASN A 517 -6.34 -23.18 1.95
C ASN A 517 -5.10 -22.26 1.86
N GLY A 518 -5.05 -21.16 2.63
CA GLY A 518 -3.92 -20.22 2.64
C GLY A 518 -3.92 -19.23 1.49
N THR A 519 -5.04 -19.01 0.80
CA THR A 519 -5.18 -17.90 -0.15
C THR A 519 -5.93 -16.71 0.48
N VAL A 520 -5.75 -15.53 -0.08
CA VAL A 520 -6.41 -14.30 0.35
C VAL A 520 -7.90 -14.39 0.06
N GLN A 521 -8.70 -14.03 1.05
CA GLN A 521 -10.14 -13.82 0.92
C GLN A 521 -10.50 -12.34 0.96
N HIS A 522 -9.85 -11.57 1.82
CA HIS A 522 -10.09 -10.15 1.95
C HIS A 522 -8.80 -9.40 2.17
N ALA A 523 -8.51 -8.50 1.24
CA ALA A 523 -7.45 -7.48 1.37
C ALA A 523 -8.01 -6.07 1.12
N GLY A 524 -9.21 -5.77 1.63
CA GLY A 524 -10.01 -4.59 1.28
C GLY A 524 -11.20 -4.92 0.37
N VAL A 525 -12.17 -4.00 0.29
CA VAL A 525 -13.30 -4.06 -0.65
C VAL A 525 -13.09 -3.03 -1.76
N VAL A 526 -13.37 -3.45 -3.01
CA VAL A 526 -13.43 -2.61 -4.20
C VAL A 526 -14.90 -2.36 -4.56
N LEU A 527 -15.28 -1.09 -4.76
CA LEU A 527 -16.63 -0.71 -5.16
C LEU A 527 -16.88 -0.95 -6.65
N GLY A 528 -18.15 -1.13 -7.01
CA GLY A 528 -18.57 -1.29 -8.39
C GLY A 528 -18.20 -2.63 -9.03
N MET A 529 -17.60 -3.55 -8.27
CA MET A 529 -17.12 -4.84 -8.76
C MET A 529 -18.28 -5.82 -8.99
N GLY A 530 -18.19 -6.59 -10.07
CA GLY A 530 -19.18 -7.59 -10.47
C GLY A 530 -20.37 -7.02 -11.26
N SER A 531 -21.49 -7.75 -11.26
CA SER A 531 -22.78 -7.32 -11.82
C SER A 531 -23.92 -8.09 -11.15
N PHE A 532 -25.15 -7.59 -11.27
CA PHE A 532 -26.34 -8.32 -10.82
C PHE A 532 -27.48 -8.16 -11.84
N GLU A 533 -28.54 -8.93 -11.66
CA GLU A 533 -29.71 -8.87 -12.55
C GLU A 533 -30.40 -7.50 -12.49
N GLY A 534 -30.17 -6.69 -13.53
CA GLY A 534 -30.73 -5.36 -13.69
C GLY A 534 -29.82 -4.20 -13.29
N GLY A 535 -28.49 -4.41 -13.12
CA GLY A 535 -27.57 -3.29 -12.84
C GLY A 535 -26.08 -3.66 -12.79
N GLY A 536 -25.23 -2.64 -12.67
CA GLY A 536 -23.79 -2.80 -12.49
C GLY A 536 -23.40 -3.32 -11.10
N GLY A 537 -22.16 -3.79 -10.93
CA GLY A 537 -21.67 -4.38 -9.68
C GLY A 537 -21.74 -3.46 -8.46
N VAL A 538 -21.81 -4.01 -7.26
CA VAL A 538 -21.87 -3.19 -6.03
C VAL A 538 -20.52 -3.16 -5.35
N ALA A 539 -19.96 -4.32 -5.02
CA ALA A 539 -18.71 -4.42 -4.31
C ALA A 539 -18.14 -5.84 -4.43
N GLY A 540 -16.83 -5.97 -4.28
CA GLY A 540 -16.13 -7.25 -4.25
C GLY A 540 -14.83 -7.18 -3.48
N HIS A 541 -14.32 -8.32 -3.01
CA HIS A 541 -13.07 -8.36 -2.26
C HIS A 541 -11.86 -8.25 -3.19
N PHE A 542 -10.89 -7.44 -2.78
CA PHE A 542 -9.61 -7.28 -3.47
C PHE A 542 -8.70 -8.49 -3.26
N ALA A 543 -7.91 -8.84 -4.29
CA ALA A 543 -6.89 -9.89 -4.26
C ALA A 543 -7.42 -11.29 -3.93
N LEU A 544 -8.68 -11.58 -4.28
CA LEU A 544 -9.28 -12.88 -3.98
C LEU A 544 -8.45 -14.02 -4.61
N HIS A 545 -8.21 -15.06 -3.82
CA HIS A 545 -7.45 -16.25 -4.17
C HIS A 545 -5.96 -16.05 -4.46
N GLU A 546 -5.40 -14.85 -4.26
CA GLU A 546 -3.95 -14.67 -4.27
C GLU A 546 -3.30 -15.55 -3.18
N PRO A 547 -2.15 -16.19 -3.43
CA PRO A 547 -1.41 -16.89 -2.39
C PRO A 547 -1.09 -15.96 -1.21
N ALA A 548 -1.16 -16.44 0.03
CA ALA A 548 -0.88 -15.61 1.21
C ALA A 548 0.52 -14.96 1.16
N GLU A 549 1.50 -15.63 0.56
CA GLU A 549 2.87 -15.16 0.41
C GLU A 549 3.05 -14.10 -0.69
N ALA A 550 2.09 -13.98 -1.62
CA ALA A 550 2.16 -13.00 -2.69
C ALA A 550 2.22 -11.59 -2.09
N LEU A 551 3.07 -10.75 -2.69
CA LEU A 551 3.09 -9.31 -2.39
C LEU A 551 1.84 -8.62 -2.98
N GLY A 552 1.27 -9.20 -4.04
CA GLY A 552 0.21 -8.59 -4.83
C GLY A 552 0.75 -7.51 -5.76
N TYR A 553 -0.15 -6.94 -6.56
CA TYR A 553 0.17 -5.81 -7.43
C TYR A 553 0.74 -4.64 -6.63
N CYS A 554 1.92 -4.13 -6.97
CA CYS A 554 2.62 -3.04 -6.27
C CYS A 554 2.61 -3.16 -4.73
N ALA A 555 2.74 -4.40 -4.22
CA ALA A 555 2.70 -4.70 -2.78
C ALA A 555 1.39 -4.34 -2.05
N LEU A 556 0.30 -4.03 -2.77
CA LEU A 556 -0.99 -3.61 -2.18
C LEU A 556 -1.62 -4.68 -1.28
N SER A 557 -1.29 -5.96 -1.46
CA SER A 557 -1.77 -7.07 -0.62
C SER A 557 -0.98 -7.23 0.68
N VAL A 558 0.06 -6.42 0.90
CA VAL A 558 0.94 -6.50 2.08
C VAL A 558 1.25 -5.16 2.74
N LEU A 559 0.72 -4.05 2.23
CA LEU A 559 0.88 -2.72 2.82
C LEU A 559 -0.43 -2.22 3.44
N THR A 560 -0.33 -1.49 4.55
CA THR A 560 -1.47 -0.77 5.13
C THR A 560 -1.93 0.28 4.14
N ARG A 561 -3.24 0.37 3.92
CA ARG A 561 -3.82 1.29 2.94
C ARG A 561 -5.21 1.73 3.33
N THR A 562 -5.63 2.86 2.79
CA THR A 562 -7.01 3.28 2.78
C THR A 562 -7.79 2.44 1.76
N VAL A 563 -9.01 2.07 2.11
CA VAL A 563 -9.95 1.34 1.25
C VAL A 563 -11.30 2.05 1.29
N SER A 564 -12.14 1.79 0.28
CA SER A 564 -13.49 2.36 0.27
C SER A 564 -14.37 1.70 1.33
N ALA A 565 -14.23 0.39 1.52
CA ALA A 565 -14.91 -0.33 2.58
C ALA A 565 -14.09 -1.51 3.12
N ASN A 566 -14.40 -1.90 4.36
CA ASN A 566 -13.94 -3.11 5.03
C ASN A 566 -15.11 -4.08 5.17
N THR A 567 -14.83 -5.37 5.30
CA THR A 567 -15.89 -6.37 5.48
C THR A 567 -16.32 -6.52 6.94
N GLY A 568 -17.61 -6.74 7.18
CA GLY A 568 -18.18 -7.04 8.50
C GLY A 568 -17.69 -8.35 9.12
N ALA A 569 -17.00 -9.21 8.36
CA ALA A 569 -16.44 -10.45 8.92
C ALA A 569 -15.39 -10.20 10.02
N CYS A 570 -14.65 -9.09 9.94
CA CYS A 570 -13.79 -8.58 11.00
C CYS A 570 -13.56 -7.07 10.80
N LEU A 571 -14.35 -6.24 11.52
CA LEU A 571 -14.36 -4.78 11.37
C LEU A 571 -14.32 -4.10 12.73
N ALA A 572 -13.30 -3.30 12.99
CA ALA A 572 -13.19 -2.47 14.19
C ALA A 572 -13.63 -1.03 13.91
N VAL A 573 -14.32 -0.41 14.86
CA VAL A 573 -14.81 0.98 14.76
C VAL A 573 -14.96 1.58 16.16
N ARG A 574 -14.71 2.88 16.31
CA ARG A 574 -15.03 3.58 17.56
C ARG A 574 -16.54 3.58 17.76
N ARG A 575 -16.98 3.27 18.99
CA ARG A 575 -18.41 3.22 19.32
C ARG A 575 -19.14 4.50 18.95
N GLU A 576 -18.54 5.66 19.26
CA GLU A 576 -19.10 6.97 18.92
C GLU A 576 -19.43 7.12 17.42
N LEU A 577 -18.60 6.52 16.55
CA LEU A 577 -18.79 6.56 15.10
C LEU A 577 -19.86 5.58 14.64
N TYR A 578 -19.97 4.43 15.29
CA TYR A 578 -21.07 3.51 15.05
C TYR A 578 -22.41 4.16 15.38
N ASP A 579 -22.48 4.85 16.52
CA ASP A 579 -23.68 5.52 17.01
C ASP A 579 -24.04 6.74 16.14
N VAL A 580 -23.06 7.56 15.71
CA VAL A 580 -23.32 8.79 14.93
C VAL A 580 -23.90 8.52 13.54
N VAL A 581 -23.63 7.35 12.97
CA VAL A 581 -24.24 6.94 11.69
C VAL A 581 -25.50 6.11 11.90
N GLY A 582 -25.86 5.74 13.13
CA GLY A 582 -27.04 4.94 13.45
C GLY A 582 -26.85 3.43 13.27
N GLY A 583 -25.60 2.93 13.33
CA GLY A 583 -25.27 1.52 13.16
C GLY A 583 -25.45 1.01 11.71
N LEU A 584 -25.59 -0.31 11.56
CA LEU A 584 -25.85 -0.96 10.27
C LEU A 584 -27.30 -0.75 9.82
N ASP A 585 -27.55 -0.70 8.51
CA ASP A 585 -28.92 -0.52 7.96
C ASP A 585 -29.72 -1.83 8.04
N GLU A 586 -30.50 -1.97 9.11
CA GLU A 586 -31.33 -3.16 9.36
C GLU A 586 -32.51 -3.29 8.40
N ALA A 587 -32.98 -2.18 7.82
CA ALA A 587 -34.21 -2.13 7.04
C ALA A 587 -33.96 -2.51 5.57
N ASN A 588 -32.88 -1.99 4.99
CA ASN A 588 -32.59 -2.16 3.57
C ASN A 588 -31.47 -3.18 3.31
N LEU A 589 -30.57 -3.39 4.28
CA LEU A 589 -29.39 -4.25 4.13
C LEU A 589 -29.29 -5.29 5.26
N PRO A 590 -30.28 -6.17 5.41
CA PRO A 590 -30.28 -7.16 6.50
C PRO A 590 -29.14 -8.20 6.42
N VAL A 591 -28.54 -8.43 5.26
CA VAL A 591 -27.58 -9.55 5.06
C VAL A 591 -26.35 -9.16 4.25
N ALA A 592 -26.50 -8.52 3.10
CA ALA A 592 -25.39 -8.15 2.23
C ALA A 592 -25.16 -6.63 2.21
N PHE A 593 -23.93 -6.22 1.92
CA PHE A 593 -23.49 -4.83 1.73
C PHE A 593 -23.72 -3.87 2.92
N ASN A 594 -24.20 -4.35 4.06
CA ASN A 594 -24.39 -3.52 5.27
C ASN A 594 -23.08 -2.90 5.76
N ASP A 595 -21.98 -3.64 5.65
CA ASP A 595 -20.62 -3.22 5.95
C ASP A 595 -20.12 -2.17 4.96
N VAL A 596 -20.40 -2.35 3.66
CA VAL A 596 -20.08 -1.39 2.60
C VAL A 596 -20.84 -0.07 2.81
N ASP A 597 -22.15 -0.12 2.97
CA ASP A 597 -22.97 1.08 3.25
C ASP A 597 -22.51 1.81 4.52
N PHE A 598 -22.23 1.08 5.59
CA PHE A 598 -21.72 1.65 6.84
C PHE A 598 -20.38 2.37 6.63
N CYS A 599 -19.45 1.75 5.90
CA CYS A 599 -18.18 2.36 5.54
C CYS A 599 -18.35 3.62 4.69
N LEU A 600 -19.31 3.64 3.75
CA LEU A 600 -19.60 4.79 2.90
C LEU A 600 -20.25 5.95 3.68
N ARG A 601 -21.20 5.67 4.61
CA ARG A 601 -21.79 6.69 5.49
C ARG A 601 -20.79 7.36 6.42
N LEU A 602 -19.72 6.64 6.81
CA LEU A 602 -18.61 7.23 7.56
C LEU A 602 -17.72 8.09 6.66
N ARG A 603 -17.49 7.68 5.40
CA ARG A 603 -16.76 8.47 4.41
C ARG A 603 -17.45 9.78 4.07
N GLU A 604 -18.77 9.80 3.94
CA GLU A 604 -19.55 11.04 3.77
C GLU A 604 -19.33 12.06 4.92
N ARG A 605 -18.92 11.57 6.10
CA ARG A 605 -18.60 12.41 7.27
C ARG A 605 -17.12 12.76 7.37
N GLY A 606 -16.32 12.45 6.34
CA GLY A 606 -14.88 12.75 6.28
C GLY A 606 -13.97 11.72 6.93
N TYR A 607 -14.48 10.55 7.35
CA TYR A 607 -13.65 9.48 7.91
C TYR A 607 -13.10 8.54 6.83
N ARG A 608 -11.88 8.04 7.04
CA ARG A 608 -11.24 7.08 6.14
C ARG A 608 -11.35 5.65 6.67
N ASN A 609 -11.54 4.67 5.79
CA ASN A 609 -11.52 3.26 6.17
C ASN A 609 -10.13 2.70 5.90
N VAL A 610 -9.49 2.12 6.92
CA VAL A 610 -8.13 1.58 6.82
C VAL A 610 -8.20 0.06 6.77
N TRP A 611 -7.38 -0.55 5.93
CA TRP A 611 -7.14 -1.97 5.94
C TRP A 611 -5.68 -2.22 6.35
N THR A 612 -5.46 -3.14 7.29
CA THR A 612 -4.11 -3.52 7.74
C THR A 612 -3.82 -4.99 7.45
N PRO A 613 -2.69 -5.29 6.75
CA PRO A 613 -2.24 -6.66 6.51
C PRO A 613 -1.62 -7.30 7.77
N PHE A 614 -1.42 -6.52 8.84
CA PHE A 614 -0.72 -6.97 10.04
C PHE A 614 -1.67 -7.48 11.13
N ALA A 615 -2.98 -7.42 10.90
CA ALA A 615 -3.98 -8.22 11.58
C ALA A 615 -4.44 -9.30 10.59
N GLU A 616 -3.85 -10.50 10.67
CA GLU A 616 -4.12 -11.62 9.77
C GLU A 616 -4.93 -12.69 10.51
N LEU A 617 -6.05 -13.11 9.91
CA LEU A 617 -6.99 -14.07 10.48
C LEU A 617 -7.41 -15.07 9.40
N LEU A 618 -7.79 -16.29 9.81
CA LEU A 618 -8.49 -17.22 8.91
C LEU A 618 -9.98 -16.97 8.99
N HIS A 619 -10.66 -17.05 7.85
CA HIS A 619 -12.12 -17.07 7.76
C HIS A 619 -12.53 -18.33 7.01
N LEU A 620 -13.23 -19.23 7.69
CA LEU A 620 -13.57 -20.57 7.18
C LEU A 620 -14.82 -20.55 6.27
N GLU A 621 -14.93 -19.49 5.46
CA GLU A 621 -16.09 -18.95 4.74
C GLU A 621 -17.30 -19.86 4.52
N SER A 622 -18.49 -19.29 4.70
CA SER A 622 -19.77 -19.88 4.28
C SER A 622 -20.08 -21.24 4.89
N ALA A 623 -19.28 -21.66 5.87
CA ALA A 623 -19.54 -22.86 6.65
C ALA A 623 -20.92 -22.77 7.32
N SER A 624 -21.32 -21.59 7.81
CA SER A 624 -22.61 -21.37 8.50
C SER A 624 -23.78 -20.95 7.59
N ARG A 625 -23.55 -20.08 6.59
CA ARG A 625 -24.62 -19.48 5.74
C ARG A 625 -25.03 -20.32 4.52
N GLY A 626 -24.11 -21.09 3.94
CA GLY A 626 -24.28 -21.73 2.63
C GLY A 626 -24.44 -20.72 1.48
N ASN A 627 -24.50 -21.21 0.24
CA ASN A 627 -24.61 -20.38 -0.96
C ASN A 627 -25.98 -19.66 -1.09
N GLU A 628 -26.04 -18.60 -1.91
CA GLU A 628 -27.24 -17.83 -2.26
C GLU A 628 -28.11 -18.58 -3.31
N ASP A 629 -28.41 -19.86 -3.08
CA ASP A 629 -28.94 -20.77 -4.11
C ASP A 629 -30.48 -20.89 -4.13
N THR A 630 -31.18 -20.31 -3.16
CA THR A 630 -32.66 -20.33 -3.11
C THR A 630 -33.26 -19.07 -3.77
N PRO A 631 -34.44 -19.15 -4.42
CA PRO A 631 -35.10 -17.99 -5.04
C PRO A 631 -35.25 -16.78 -4.11
N GLU A 632 -35.60 -17.01 -2.84
CA GLU A 632 -35.82 -15.96 -1.85
C GLU A 632 -34.52 -15.23 -1.49
N LYS A 633 -33.42 -15.99 -1.33
CA LYS A 633 -32.07 -15.47 -1.09
C LYS A 633 -31.58 -14.61 -2.26
N ARG A 634 -31.75 -15.10 -3.50
CA ARG A 634 -31.43 -14.32 -4.71
C ARG A 634 -32.27 -13.05 -4.83
N ALA A 635 -33.58 -13.14 -4.56
CA ALA A 635 -34.47 -11.98 -4.60
C ALA A 635 -34.06 -10.91 -3.58
N ARG A 636 -33.73 -11.32 -2.34
CA ARG A 636 -33.18 -10.43 -1.30
C ARG A 636 -31.86 -9.81 -1.75
N ALA A 637 -30.88 -10.60 -2.14
CA ALA A 637 -29.56 -10.11 -2.58
C ALA A 637 -29.68 -9.11 -3.74
N THR A 638 -30.60 -9.35 -4.67
CA THR A 638 -30.91 -8.44 -5.76
C THR A 638 -31.55 -7.13 -5.26
N ALA A 639 -32.46 -7.20 -4.29
CA ALA A 639 -33.07 -6.01 -3.68
C ALA A 639 -32.03 -5.15 -2.92
N GLU A 640 -31.17 -5.78 -2.13
CA GLU A 640 -30.05 -5.12 -1.42
C GLU A 640 -29.09 -4.45 -2.42
N ALA A 641 -28.76 -5.13 -3.52
CA ALA A 641 -27.92 -4.57 -4.57
C ALA A 641 -28.57 -3.38 -5.29
N ARG A 642 -29.88 -3.44 -5.55
CA ARG A 642 -30.64 -2.30 -6.12
C ARG A 642 -30.68 -1.12 -5.17
N TYR A 643 -30.87 -1.35 -3.87
CA TYR A 643 -30.79 -0.28 -2.87
C TYR A 643 -29.42 0.38 -2.88
N MET A 644 -28.33 -0.40 -2.88
CA MET A 644 -26.96 0.13 -2.94
C MET A 644 -26.74 0.95 -4.21
N ARG A 645 -27.20 0.48 -5.38
CA ARG A 645 -27.08 1.24 -6.63
C ARG A 645 -27.93 2.50 -6.63
N ALA A 646 -29.14 2.47 -6.07
CA ALA A 646 -30.00 3.63 -5.98
C ALA A 646 -29.43 4.71 -5.04
N ARG A 647 -28.79 4.28 -3.94
CA ARG A 647 -28.24 5.20 -2.94
C ARG A 647 -26.83 5.70 -3.27
N TRP A 648 -25.97 4.81 -3.75
CA TRP A 648 -24.52 5.04 -3.86
C TRP A 648 -23.99 4.97 -5.30
N GLY A 649 -24.87 4.94 -6.31
CA GLY A 649 -24.51 4.65 -7.71
C GLY A 649 -23.26 5.39 -8.22
N GLU A 650 -23.20 6.70 -8.03
CA GLU A 650 -22.07 7.54 -8.44
C GLU A 650 -20.76 7.12 -7.75
N ILE A 651 -20.78 6.99 -6.41
CA ILE A 651 -19.62 6.57 -5.61
C ILE A 651 -19.18 5.13 -5.97
N LEU A 652 -20.13 4.25 -6.28
CA LEU A 652 -19.83 2.86 -6.67
C LEU A 652 -19.14 2.81 -8.05
N ASP A 653 -19.31 3.82 -8.89
CA ASP A 653 -18.66 3.88 -10.20
C ASP A 653 -17.26 4.46 -10.17
N GLU A 654 -16.92 5.20 -9.11
CA GLU A 654 -15.65 5.88 -8.92
C GLU A 654 -15.01 5.51 -7.56
N ASP A 655 -14.46 4.30 -7.46
CA ASP A 655 -13.67 3.91 -6.27
C ASP A 655 -12.27 4.57 -6.32
N PRO A 656 -11.96 5.55 -5.45
CA PRO A 656 -10.68 6.26 -5.49
C PRO A 656 -9.50 5.34 -5.11
N TYR A 657 -9.74 4.22 -4.43
CA TYR A 657 -8.67 3.29 -4.06
C TYR A 657 -8.53 2.10 -5.01
N TYR A 658 -9.20 2.15 -6.16
CA TYR A 658 -9.07 1.15 -7.22
C TYR A 658 -8.93 1.81 -8.59
N ASN A 659 -7.68 1.87 -9.08
CA ASN A 659 -7.30 2.60 -10.29
C ASN A 659 -8.21 2.27 -11.50
N THR A 660 -8.57 3.31 -12.26
CA THR A 660 -9.46 3.23 -13.42
C THR A 660 -8.92 2.40 -14.58
N ASN A 661 -7.62 2.14 -14.60
CA ASN A 661 -6.96 1.26 -15.56
C ASN A 661 -7.15 -0.23 -15.25
N PHE A 662 -7.77 -0.56 -14.10
CA PHE A 662 -8.15 -1.92 -13.76
C PHE A 662 -9.62 -2.26 -14.03
N SER A 663 -9.83 -3.52 -14.40
CA SER A 663 -11.14 -4.11 -14.60
C SER A 663 -11.87 -4.31 -13.28
N ARG A 664 -13.18 -4.05 -13.28
CA ARG A 664 -14.12 -4.35 -12.18
C ARG A 664 -14.83 -5.70 -12.37
N LEU A 665 -14.46 -6.47 -13.39
CA LEU A 665 -15.06 -7.77 -13.71
C LEU A 665 -14.32 -8.95 -13.11
N SER A 666 -13.12 -8.73 -12.54
CA SER A 666 -12.31 -9.74 -11.89
C SER A 666 -11.98 -9.32 -10.47
N HIS A 667 -11.86 -10.29 -9.56
CA HIS A 667 -11.36 -10.10 -8.20
C HIS A 667 -9.83 -10.02 -8.13
N THR A 668 -9.14 -10.37 -9.23
CA THR A 668 -7.70 -10.19 -9.41
C THR A 668 -7.43 -8.94 -10.22
N VAL A 669 -6.31 -8.27 -9.91
CA VAL A 669 -5.87 -7.08 -10.64
C VAL A 669 -5.61 -7.45 -12.10
N SER A 670 -6.39 -6.87 -13.00
CA SER A 670 -6.31 -7.10 -14.45
C SER A 670 -6.63 -5.80 -15.19
N LEU A 671 -5.97 -5.56 -16.32
CA LEU A 671 -6.16 -4.33 -17.08
C LEU A 671 -7.56 -4.23 -17.70
N ALA A 672 -8.18 -3.05 -17.59
CA ALA A 672 -9.38 -2.70 -18.34
C ALA A 672 -8.99 -2.27 -19.76
N ILE A 673 -9.57 -2.91 -20.79
CA ILE A 673 -9.36 -2.55 -22.19
C ILE A 673 -10.74 -2.41 -22.86
N PRO A 674 -11.19 -1.18 -23.22
CA PRO A 674 -10.53 0.10 -22.94
C PRO A 674 -10.50 0.41 -21.43
N ALA A 675 -9.61 1.33 -21.02
CA ALA A 675 -9.56 1.82 -19.65
C ALA A 675 -10.91 2.43 -19.23
N ARG A 676 -11.25 2.37 -17.94
CA ARG A 676 -12.50 2.97 -17.43
C ARG A 676 -12.45 4.50 -17.40
N ARG A 677 -11.24 5.06 -17.40
CA ARG A 677 -11.00 6.49 -17.46
C ARG A 677 -11.41 7.03 -18.84
N LEU A 678 -12.21 8.08 -18.85
CA LEU A 678 -12.47 8.85 -20.07
C LEU A 678 -11.34 9.88 -20.28
N ALA A 679 -10.84 9.96 -21.51
CA ALA A 679 -9.80 10.91 -21.86
C ALA A 679 -10.35 12.36 -21.81
N PRO A 680 -9.63 13.32 -21.20
CA PRO A 680 -10.17 14.67 -21.00
C PRO A 680 -10.59 15.38 -22.29
N TRP A 681 -9.87 15.17 -23.39
CA TRP A 681 -10.19 15.76 -24.69
C TRP A 681 -11.45 15.20 -25.35
N ARG A 682 -11.90 14.00 -24.96
CA ARG A 682 -13.15 13.40 -25.48
C ARG A 682 -14.37 13.82 -24.67
N LEU A 683 -14.17 14.17 -23.39
CA LEU A 683 -15.22 14.75 -22.55
C LEU A 683 -15.57 16.17 -23.02
N ALA A 684 -14.56 17.00 -23.26
CA ALA A 684 -14.75 18.39 -23.69
C ALA A 684 -15.42 18.52 -25.08
N SER A 685 -15.42 17.48 -25.91
CA SER A 685 -16.12 17.47 -27.20
C SER A 685 -17.58 17.02 -27.12
N ALA A 686 -18.00 16.43 -25.99
CA ALA A 686 -19.36 15.92 -25.79
C ALA A 686 -20.29 16.98 -25.17
N GLU A 687 -19.73 18.06 -24.61
CA GLU A 687 -20.40 19.26 -24.12
C GLU A 687 -20.42 20.36 -25.19
#